data_AF-A0A953QH87-F1
#
_entry.id   AF-A0A953QH87-F1
#
_cell.length_a   1.000
_cell.length_b   1.000
_cell.length_c   1.000
_cell.angle_alpha   90.00
_cell.angle_beta   90.00
_cell.angle_gamma   90.00
#
_symmetry.space_group_name_H-M   'P 1'
#
loop_
_entity.id
_entity.type
_entity.pdbx_description
1 polymer ?
#
loop_
_entity_poly.entity_id
_entity_poly.type
_entity_poly.pdbx_seq_one_letter_code
_entity_poly.pdbx_strand_id
1 'polypeptide(L)'
;MLIANPRPNWRGSIAAASSASYGGGPFLLLFLIAFSAAAAPNGCVSCHGQTDAPTMHSSGIVYISCVDCHGGNAEIQKPAAEGKAYDEAKKKAHPQPKYPKLFPTSANPVRAYSDWLKESPEYIKFVNPGDLRVATETCGKCHYKEVRAVSTSMMTHGGMLWGAALYNNGGFPYKDTHFGESYGRDGKPRRVMTYPPPSQEDTLNHGILPSLDPLGRWEYSQPGNILRVFERGGGPRGDLGSPNPEEDPGRPDDKLSDRGLGTLLRTDPVFLGLQKTRLLDPILSMPGTNDHPGDYRSSGCTACHVIYANDRSPVHSGPFAAFGNEGRSAQIDPTIPKNESGHPIKHEFTRSIPTSQCIVCHIHPGTNMVASYLGYTWWDNETDGSVMYPKTQHNPTDDERYKSWQANPEAAAARGLWGDNEFLKKIGSPEFNAQLKHTQFADFHGHGWVFRAVYKRDRKGQLLDAEDKPVDDIRKSVHLKDIHLEKGMHCSDCHFAQDAHGNGKLYGETRNAVEIDCIDCHGTIDHKATLKTSAAAAPAGGNNLALLRTPFGQRRFYWQNNKLYQRSMIDQNRAPWEVVQVVDTITPGNEHYSEASRLAKTILKDNTTWGSAADDSKLAHANSRMTCYACHSSWTTSCFGCHLPMTAN
;
A
#
# COMPACT_ATOMS: atom_id res chain seq x y z
N MET A 1 -11.38 -60.41 -26.49
CA MET A 1 -11.43 -60.75 -25.05
C MET A 1 -12.05 -59.56 -24.34
N LEU A 2 -13.39 -59.48 -24.24
CA LEU A 2 -14.25 -60.01 -23.16
C LEU A 2 -13.91 -59.31 -21.82
N ILE A 3 -14.77 -58.57 -21.09
CA ILE A 3 -16.25 -58.54 -20.86
C ILE A 3 -16.60 -57.15 -20.25
N ALA A 4 -17.57 -56.34 -20.74
CA ALA A 4 -18.97 -56.12 -20.28
C ALA A 4 -19.19 -55.94 -18.74
N ASN A 5 -20.10 -55.18 -18.12
CA ASN A 5 -21.24 -54.26 -18.39
C ASN A 5 -21.67 -53.69 -16.97
N PRO A 6 -22.87 -53.11 -16.68
CA PRO A 6 -23.54 -51.86 -17.10
C PRO A 6 -24.04 -50.96 -15.90
N ARG A 7 -24.71 -49.84 -16.22
CA ARG A 7 -25.59 -49.02 -15.32
C ARG A 7 -26.95 -49.71 -15.02
N PRO A 8 -27.79 -49.21 -14.08
CA PRO A 8 -28.94 -48.32 -14.44
C PRO A 8 -29.32 -47.25 -13.37
N ASN A 9 -29.63 -45.98 -13.72
CA ASN A 9 -30.94 -45.31 -13.94
C ASN A 9 -31.92 -45.25 -12.75
N TRP A 10 -32.54 -44.08 -12.49
CA TRP A 10 -34.01 -43.85 -12.43
C TRP A 10 -34.36 -42.34 -12.33
N ARG A 11 -35.51 -41.98 -12.93
CA ARG A 11 -36.05 -40.63 -13.24
C ARG A 11 -37.10 -40.14 -12.23
N GLY A 12 -37.39 -38.83 -12.29
CA GLY A 12 -38.71 -38.20 -12.04
C GLY A 12 -38.77 -37.34 -10.77
N SER A 13 -39.59 -36.29 -10.61
CA SER A 13 -40.46 -35.48 -11.46
C SER A 13 -40.84 -34.24 -10.62
N ILE A 14 -41.29 -33.17 -11.28
CA ILE A 14 -41.67 -31.86 -10.72
C ILE A 14 -43.05 -31.93 -10.03
N ALA A 15 -43.25 -31.21 -8.92
CA ALA A 15 -44.56 -30.72 -8.48
C ALA A 15 -44.44 -29.46 -7.60
N ALA A 16 -45.25 -28.44 -7.92
CA ALA A 16 -45.48 -27.24 -7.13
C ALA A 16 -46.67 -27.45 -6.18
N ALA A 17 -46.65 -26.82 -4.99
CA ALA A 17 -47.85 -26.58 -4.19
C ALA A 17 -47.66 -25.41 -3.20
N SER A 18 -48.78 -24.78 -2.92
CA SER A 18 -49.03 -23.42 -2.43
C SER A 18 -49.07 -23.24 -0.92
N SER A 19 -49.07 -21.96 -0.55
CA SER A 19 -49.36 -21.32 0.75
C SER A 19 -50.44 -21.95 1.64
N ALA A 20 -50.16 -22.02 2.94
CA ALA A 20 -51.12 -21.83 4.02
C ALA A 20 -50.42 -21.26 5.28
N SER A 21 -50.96 -20.17 5.79
CA SER A 21 -50.59 -19.44 7.01
C SER A 21 -51.20 -20.07 8.26
N TYR A 22 -50.45 -20.25 9.35
CA TYR A 22 -50.94 -20.23 10.74
C TYR A 22 -49.77 -20.15 11.75
N GLY A 23 -49.91 -19.29 12.77
CA GLY A 23 -49.30 -19.48 14.09
C GLY A 23 -48.16 -18.54 14.48
N GLY A 24 -48.47 -17.51 15.27
CA GLY A 24 -47.49 -16.62 15.90
C GLY A 24 -46.66 -17.28 17.00
N GLY A 25 -45.40 -16.84 17.13
CA GLY A 25 -44.42 -17.24 18.15
C GLY A 25 -43.33 -18.17 17.57
N PRO A 26 -42.07 -17.70 17.42
CA PRO A 26 -41.20 -17.38 18.56
C PRO A 26 -40.31 -16.13 18.31
N PHE A 27 -40.89 -15.00 17.91
CA PHE A 27 -40.11 -13.76 17.72
C PHE A 27 -39.71 -13.07 19.03
N LEU A 28 -40.37 -13.39 20.16
CA LEU A 28 -40.07 -12.77 21.46
C LEU A 28 -38.91 -13.43 22.22
N LEU A 29 -38.61 -14.71 21.99
CA LEU A 29 -37.52 -15.39 22.70
C LEU A 29 -36.12 -15.03 22.17
N LEU A 30 -35.99 -14.66 20.89
CA LEU A 30 -34.73 -14.15 20.35
C LEU A 30 -34.40 -12.73 20.85
N PHE A 31 -35.41 -11.93 21.22
CA PHE A 31 -35.19 -10.60 21.82
C PHE A 31 -34.77 -10.67 23.29
N LEU A 32 -35.18 -11.70 24.03
CA LEU A 32 -34.81 -11.88 25.44
C LEU A 32 -33.43 -12.52 25.62
N ILE A 33 -32.96 -13.34 24.66
CA ILE A 33 -31.57 -13.84 24.65
C ILE A 33 -30.59 -12.74 24.18
N ALA A 34 -31.07 -11.76 23.40
CA ALA A 34 -30.27 -10.63 22.94
C ALA A 34 -29.84 -9.65 24.05
N PHE A 35 -30.51 -9.65 25.21
CA PHE A 35 -30.10 -8.82 26.36
C PHE A 35 -29.00 -9.46 27.22
N SER A 36 -28.70 -10.75 27.09
CA SER A 36 -27.68 -11.42 27.90
C SER A 36 -26.27 -11.41 27.29
N ALA A 37 -26.10 -11.09 26.01
CA ALA A 37 -24.77 -11.00 25.39
C ALA A 37 -24.12 -9.60 25.52
N ALA A 38 -24.91 -8.57 25.87
CA ALA A 38 -24.44 -7.20 26.07
C ALA A 38 -24.20 -6.83 27.56
N ALA A 39 -24.41 -7.77 28.49
CA ALA A 39 -24.50 -7.49 29.93
C ALA A 39 -23.63 -8.40 30.82
N ALA A 40 -22.54 -8.97 30.30
CA ALA A 40 -21.44 -9.34 31.20
C ALA A 40 -20.77 -8.03 31.66
N PRO A 41 -20.43 -7.85 32.95
CA PRO A 41 -19.65 -6.70 33.39
C PRO A 41 -18.31 -6.71 32.67
N ASN A 42 -18.19 -5.95 31.58
CA ASN A 42 -16.97 -5.91 30.80
C ASN A 42 -15.95 -5.08 31.57
N GLY A 43 -15.04 -5.76 32.28
CA GLY A 43 -13.96 -5.14 33.03
C GLY A 43 -13.11 -4.19 32.18
N CYS A 44 -12.98 -4.45 30.87
CA CYS A 44 -12.30 -3.53 29.95
C CYS A 44 -13.00 -2.16 29.91
N VAL A 45 -14.33 -2.13 29.78
CA VAL A 45 -15.11 -0.87 29.73
C VAL A 45 -15.07 -0.13 31.06
N SER A 46 -14.90 -0.84 32.19
CA SER A 46 -14.76 -0.16 33.49
C SER A 46 -13.48 0.71 33.57
N CYS A 47 -12.43 0.34 32.84
CA CYS A 47 -11.18 1.11 32.71
C CYS A 47 -11.22 2.08 31.53
N HIS A 48 -11.60 1.60 30.35
CA HIS A 48 -11.54 2.29 29.05
C HIS A 48 -12.78 3.15 28.74
N GLY A 49 -13.86 3.05 29.51
CA GLY A 49 -15.11 3.73 29.19
C GLY A 49 -15.70 3.30 27.84
N GLN A 50 -16.41 4.24 27.19
CA GLN A 50 -16.93 4.04 25.84
C GLN A 50 -15.82 4.25 24.80
N THR A 51 -15.89 3.50 23.70
CA THR A 51 -15.01 3.66 22.52
C THR A 51 -15.83 4.13 21.32
N ASP A 52 -15.17 4.67 20.28
CA ASP A 52 -15.84 5.27 19.11
C ASP A 52 -16.82 4.29 18.44
N ALA A 53 -16.40 3.03 18.32
CA ALA A 53 -17.23 1.91 17.94
C ALA A 53 -16.89 0.71 18.84
N PRO A 54 -17.81 0.24 19.73
CA PRO A 54 -17.54 -0.84 20.68
C PRO A 54 -16.99 -2.13 20.06
N THR A 55 -17.41 -2.45 18.84
CA THR A 55 -16.96 -3.62 18.08
C THR A 55 -16.03 -3.27 16.92
N MET A 56 -15.59 -2.00 16.82
CA MET A 56 -14.94 -1.38 15.66
C MET A 56 -15.76 -1.39 14.34
N HIS A 57 -16.90 -2.08 14.29
CA HIS A 57 -17.75 -2.14 13.10
C HIS A 57 -18.88 -1.11 13.19
N SER A 58 -18.81 -0.06 12.37
CA SER A 58 -19.79 1.04 12.39
C SER A 58 -21.20 0.66 11.92
N SER A 59 -21.38 -0.52 11.32
CA SER A 59 -22.70 -1.01 10.91
C SER A 59 -23.60 -1.42 12.08
N GLY A 60 -23.04 -1.66 13.27
CA GLY A 60 -23.80 -2.08 14.45
C GLY A 60 -24.40 -3.50 14.38
N ILE A 61 -24.11 -4.27 13.33
CA ILE A 61 -24.64 -5.64 13.13
C ILE A 61 -23.73 -6.73 13.72
N VAL A 62 -22.49 -6.38 14.05
CA VAL A 62 -21.47 -7.32 14.53
C VAL A 62 -21.43 -7.25 16.05
N TYR A 63 -21.60 -8.41 16.69
CA TYR A 63 -21.59 -8.57 18.15
C TYR A 63 -20.35 -9.37 18.56
N ILE A 64 -19.31 -8.66 18.97
CA ILE A 64 -18.04 -9.21 19.46
C ILE A 64 -17.59 -8.39 20.67
N SER A 65 -16.94 -9.02 21.64
CA SER A 65 -16.40 -8.37 22.83
C SER A 65 -14.96 -7.89 22.61
N CYS A 66 -14.46 -7.03 23.52
CA CYS A 66 -13.05 -6.60 23.50
C CYS A 66 -12.10 -7.80 23.52
N VAL A 67 -12.39 -8.82 24.33
CA VAL A 67 -11.52 -9.99 24.48
C VAL A 67 -11.60 -10.98 23.32
N ASP A 68 -12.68 -10.95 22.52
CA ASP A 68 -12.74 -11.76 21.29
C ASP A 68 -11.65 -11.31 20.28
N CYS A 69 -11.47 -9.99 20.17
CA CYS A 69 -10.44 -9.37 19.35
C CYS A 69 -9.08 -9.37 20.05
N HIS A 70 -8.98 -8.79 21.24
CA HIS A 70 -7.72 -8.47 21.90
C HIS A 70 -7.22 -9.58 22.84
N GLY A 71 -8.06 -10.55 23.23
CA GLY A 71 -7.74 -11.47 24.32
C GLY A 71 -7.71 -10.74 25.68
N GLY A 72 -6.90 -11.22 26.63
CA GLY A 72 -6.84 -10.69 27.99
C GLY A 72 -7.97 -11.21 28.90
N ASN A 73 -8.13 -10.57 30.07
CA ASN A 73 -9.08 -10.98 31.09
C ASN A 73 -10.16 -9.91 31.32
N ALA A 74 -11.38 -10.18 30.86
CA ALA A 74 -12.55 -9.29 31.00
C ALA A 74 -13.14 -9.23 32.43
N GLU A 75 -12.72 -10.12 33.34
CA GLU A 75 -13.27 -10.17 34.70
C GLU A 75 -12.68 -9.08 35.61
N ILE A 76 -11.53 -8.53 35.23
CA ILE A 76 -10.80 -7.54 36.04
C ILE A 76 -11.47 -6.16 35.90
N GLN A 77 -12.03 -5.66 37.00
CA GLN A 77 -12.66 -4.35 37.07
C GLN A 77 -11.67 -3.24 37.44
N LYS A 78 -11.98 -2.00 37.07
CA LYS A 78 -11.28 -0.80 37.51
C LYS A 78 -11.37 -0.70 39.04
N PRO A 79 -10.24 -0.67 39.76
CA PRO A 79 -10.25 -0.48 41.20
C PRO A 79 -10.68 0.94 41.55
N ALA A 80 -11.27 1.11 42.75
CA ALA A 80 -11.65 2.44 43.25
C ALA A 80 -10.42 3.31 43.59
N ALA A 81 -9.30 2.70 43.95
CA ALA A 81 -8.05 3.38 44.26
C ALA A 81 -7.17 3.52 43.01
N GLU A 82 -6.66 4.72 42.76
CA GLU A 82 -5.68 4.99 41.70
C GLU A 82 -4.25 4.55 42.07
N GLY A 83 -3.32 4.66 41.13
CA GLY A 83 -1.91 4.32 41.32
C GLY A 83 -1.69 2.80 41.33
N LYS A 84 -1.04 2.28 42.38
CA LYS A 84 -0.57 0.89 42.42
C LYS A 84 -1.67 -0.16 42.18
N ALA A 85 -2.87 0.06 42.75
CA ALA A 85 -3.99 -0.85 42.57
C ALA A 85 -4.45 -0.89 41.11
N TYR A 86 -4.49 0.26 40.44
CA TYR A 86 -4.80 0.37 39.01
C TYR A 86 -3.74 -0.34 38.16
N ASP A 87 -2.46 -0.16 38.46
CA ASP A 87 -1.37 -0.83 37.74
C ASP A 87 -1.40 -2.36 37.90
N GLU A 88 -1.73 -2.86 39.10
CA GLU A 88 -1.90 -4.29 39.35
C GLU A 88 -3.12 -4.85 38.60
N ALA A 89 -4.24 -4.12 38.57
CA ALA A 89 -5.41 -4.49 37.79
C ALA A 89 -5.07 -4.54 36.29
N LYS A 90 -4.39 -3.52 35.76
CA LYS A 90 -3.91 -3.47 34.37
C LYS A 90 -3.04 -4.68 34.02
N LYS A 91 -2.08 -5.03 34.88
CA LYS A 91 -1.20 -6.20 34.67
C LYS A 91 -1.95 -7.53 34.67
N LYS A 92 -3.03 -7.66 35.46
CA LYS A 92 -3.88 -8.86 35.47
C LYS A 92 -4.82 -8.92 34.27
N ALA A 93 -5.29 -7.78 33.78
CA ALA A 93 -6.21 -7.69 32.66
C ALA A 93 -5.50 -7.91 31.30
N HIS A 94 -4.32 -7.31 31.12
CA HIS A 94 -3.63 -7.29 29.83
C HIS A 94 -2.60 -8.43 29.69
N PRO A 95 -2.54 -9.11 28.53
CA PRO A 95 -1.37 -9.87 28.13
C PRO A 95 -0.11 -9.01 28.26
N GLN A 96 1.00 -9.61 28.70
CA GLN A 96 2.25 -8.88 28.95
C GLN A 96 3.20 -9.01 27.75
N PRO A 97 3.93 -7.94 27.37
CA PRO A 97 4.91 -8.02 26.31
C PRO A 97 6.10 -8.87 26.74
N LYS A 98 6.58 -9.73 25.84
CA LYS A 98 7.85 -10.45 25.99
C LYS A 98 9.03 -9.48 25.93
N TYR A 99 8.91 -8.39 25.17
CA TYR A 99 9.92 -7.34 25.04
C TYR A 99 9.36 -5.97 25.46
N PRO A 100 9.24 -5.68 26.77
CA PRO A 100 8.65 -4.43 27.26
C PRO A 100 9.30 -3.16 26.72
N LYS A 101 10.61 -3.20 26.40
CA LYS A 101 11.34 -2.06 25.84
C LYS A 101 10.81 -1.61 24.47
N LEU A 102 10.16 -2.50 23.72
CA LEU A 102 9.53 -2.18 22.44
C LEU A 102 8.21 -1.41 22.64
N PHE A 103 7.58 -1.55 23.82
CA PHE A 103 6.26 -0.99 24.14
C PHE A 103 6.32 -0.09 25.38
N PRO A 104 7.05 1.05 25.31
CA PRO A 104 7.15 1.97 26.45
C PRO A 104 5.81 2.64 26.78
N THR A 105 4.93 2.79 25.78
CA THR A 105 3.59 3.40 25.89
C THR A 105 2.58 2.57 25.09
N SER A 106 1.33 3.07 24.99
CA SER A 106 0.28 2.46 24.15
C SER A 106 0.39 2.79 22.66
N ALA A 107 1.30 3.69 22.27
CA ALA A 107 1.51 4.04 20.87
C ALA A 107 2.09 2.86 20.08
N ASN A 108 1.93 2.89 18.76
CA ASN A 108 2.67 1.96 17.91
C ASN A 108 4.18 2.05 18.19
N PRO A 109 4.88 0.91 18.25
CA PRO A 109 6.31 0.91 18.50
C PRO A 109 7.07 1.58 17.35
N VAL A 110 7.99 2.46 17.72
CA VAL A 110 8.88 3.15 16.79
C VAL A 110 9.94 2.17 16.28
N ARG A 111 10.08 2.06 14.96
CA ARG A 111 11.12 1.26 14.29
C ARG A 111 11.19 -0.19 14.79
N ALA A 112 10.02 -0.82 14.94
CA ALA A 112 9.93 -2.18 15.45
C ALA A 112 10.55 -3.24 14.51
N TYR A 113 10.41 -3.04 13.19
CA TYR A 113 10.93 -3.94 12.15
C TYR A 113 10.74 -5.42 12.51
N SER A 114 11.81 -6.22 12.41
CA SER A 114 11.79 -7.65 12.74
C SER A 114 11.64 -7.98 14.23
N ASP A 115 11.84 -7.03 15.15
CA ASP A 115 11.60 -7.27 16.58
C ASP A 115 10.12 -7.47 16.86
N TRP A 116 9.22 -6.88 16.05
CA TRP A 116 7.79 -7.15 16.06
C TRP A 116 7.48 -8.64 15.96
N LEU A 117 8.22 -9.36 15.11
CA LEU A 117 8.02 -10.79 14.87
C LEU A 117 8.45 -11.68 16.04
N LYS A 118 9.34 -11.19 16.91
CA LYS A 118 9.83 -11.95 18.06
C LYS A 118 8.84 -11.98 19.23
N GLU A 119 7.92 -11.02 19.26
CA GLU A 119 6.88 -10.88 20.27
C GLU A 119 5.85 -12.02 20.21
N SER A 120 5.27 -12.34 21.37
CA SER A 120 4.26 -13.36 21.52
C SER A 120 2.99 -13.05 20.71
N PRO A 121 2.42 -14.04 20.02
CA PRO A 121 1.17 -13.85 19.29
C PRO A 121 0.01 -13.41 20.20
N GLU A 122 0.02 -13.77 21.49
CA GLU A 122 -0.99 -13.34 22.47
C GLU A 122 -0.91 -11.84 22.71
N TYR A 123 0.29 -11.28 22.90
CA TYR A 123 0.47 -9.84 23.04
C TYR A 123 0.20 -9.09 21.73
N ILE A 124 0.58 -9.68 20.59
CA ILE A 124 0.33 -9.11 19.26
C ILE A 124 -1.16 -9.04 18.97
N LYS A 125 -1.91 -10.09 19.25
CA LYS A 125 -3.38 -10.08 19.22
C LYS A 125 -3.94 -8.96 20.11
N PHE A 126 -3.36 -8.76 21.28
CA PHE A 126 -3.78 -7.73 22.22
C PHE A 126 -3.55 -6.31 21.70
N VAL A 127 -2.39 -5.99 21.11
CA VAL A 127 -2.12 -4.63 20.62
C VAL A 127 -2.59 -4.38 19.20
N ASN A 128 -2.66 -5.43 18.37
CA ASN A 128 -3.13 -5.36 16.99
C ASN A 128 -3.83 -6.67 16.56
N PRO A 129 -5.15 -6.79 16.76
CA PRO A 129 -5.91 -7.96 16.33
C PRO A 129 -5.98 -8.12 14.80
N GLY A 130 -5.58 -7.10 14.02
CA GLY A 130 -5.52 -7.14 12.57
C GLY A 130 -4.22 -7.69 11.99
N ASP A 131 -3.20 -7.97 12.81
CA ASP A 131 -1.91 -8.49 12.37
C ASP A 131 -2.06 -9.87 11.69
N LEU A 132 -1.39 -10.09 10.55
CA LEU A 132 -1.55 -11.31 9.75
C LEU A 132 -1.19 -12.60 10.48
N ARG A 133 -0.41 -12.54 11.56
CA ARG A 133 -0.07 -13.71 12.39
C ARG A 133 -1.25 -14.23 13.19
N VAL A 134 -2.22 -13.37 13.50
CA VAL A 134 -3.37 -13.65 14.37
C VAL A 134 -4.71 -13.36 13.69
N ALA A 135 -4.71 -12.70 12.53
CA ALA A 135 -5.91 -12.32 11.78
C ALA A 135 -6.84 -13.49 11.48
N THR A 136 -6.33 -14.71 11.35
CA THR A 136 -7.16 -15.92 11.17
C THR A 136 -8.05 -16.21 12.39
N GLU A 137 -7.58 -15.91 13.60
CA GLU A 137 -8.29 -16.16 14.87
C GLU A 137 -9.26 -15.03 15.23
N THR A 138 -9.00 -13.83 14.72
CA THR A 138 -9.79 -12.61 14.97
C THR A 138 -10.74 -12.35 13.80
N CYS A 139 -10.25 -11.74 12.72
CA CYS A 139 -11.01 -11.37 11.53
C CYS A 139 -11.50 -12.60 10.75
N GLY A 140 -10.69 -13.67 10.70
CA GLY A 140 -10.90 -14.85 9.87
C GLY A 140 -12.13 -15.67 10.24
N LYS A 141 -12.70 -15.46 11.43
CA LYS A 141 -13.99 -16.06 11.82
C LYS A 141 -15.14 -15.62 10.91
N CYS A 142 -15.08 -14.39 10.38
CA CYS A 142 -16.10 -13.83 9.48
C CYS A 142 -15.55 -13.50 8.09
N HIS A 143 -14.26 -13.16 7.98
CA HIS A 143 -13.58 -12.68 6.78
C HIS A 143 -12.46 -13.62 6.30
N TYR A 144 -12.69 -14.93 6.37
CA TYR A 144 -11.65 -15.92 6.05
C TYR A 144 -11.10 -15.78 4.62
N LYS A 145 -11.93 -15.34 3.66
CA LYS A 145 -11.54 -15.15 2.26
C LYS A 145 -10.58 -13.99 2.13
N GLU A 146 -10.90 -12.85 2.75
CA GLU A 146 -10.07 -11.66 2.75
C GLU A 146 -8.75 -11.91 3.48
N VAL A 147 -8.79 -12.57 4.64
CA VAL A 147 -7.57 -12.95 5.38
C VAL A 147 -6.67 -13.85 4.54
N ARG A 148 -7.24 -14.84 3.84
CA ARG A 148 -6.48 -15.72 2.95
C ARG A 148 -5.88 -14.94 1.78
N ALA A 149 -6.67 -14.10 1.12
CA ALA A 149 -6.22 -13.29 0.00
C ALA A 149 -5.07 -12.36 0.40
N VAL A 150 -5.24 -11.59 1.49
CA VAL A 150 -4.23 -10.63 1.96
C VAL A 150 -2.94 -11.35 2.33
N SER A 151 -3.03 -12.52 2.95
CA SER A 151 -1.87 -13.35 3.32
C SER A 151 -1.01 -13.79 2.14
N THR A 152 -1.55 -13.78 0.91
CA THR A 152 -0.82 -14.07 -0.34
C THR A 152 -0.66 -12.84 -1.24
N SER A 153 -1.09 -11.66 -0.81
CA SER A 153 -0.96 -10.44 -1.59
C SER A 153 0.49 -9.97 -1.69
N MET A 154 0.82 -9.24 -2.76
CA MET A 154 2.16 -8.66 -2.91
C MET A 154 2.52 -7.66 -1.82
N MET A 155 1.53 -7.00 -1.21
CA MET A 155 1.76 -6.12 -0.05
C MET A 155 2.23 -6.90 1.18
N THR A 156 1.91 -8.19 1.26
CA THR A 156 2.41 -9.09 2.31
C THR A 156 3.78 -9.66 1.97
N HIS A 157 4.03 -10.08 0.72
CA HIS A 157 5.23 -10.86 0.40
C HIS A 157 6.35 -10.09 -0.28
N GLY A 158 6.11 -8.90 -0.87
CA GLY A 158 7.15 -8.04 -1.47
C GLY A 158 7.99 -8.69 -2.58
N GLY A 159 7.55 -9.85 -3.08
CA GLY A 159 8.40 -10.76 -3.86
C GLY A 159 8.90 -10.15 -5.16
N MET A 160 8.09 -9.29 -5.80
CA MET A 160 8.45 -8.62 -7.05
C MET A 160 9.79 -7.88 -6.96
N LEU A 161 10.09 -7.28 -5.81
CA LEU A 161 11.34 -6.56 -5.60
C LEU A 161 12.52 -7.53 -5.48
N TRP A 162 12.39 -8.57 -4.66
CA TRP A 162 13.45 -9.55 -4.46
C TRP A 162 13.76 -10.32 -5.75
N GLY A 163 12.72 -10.68 -6.51
CA GLY A 163 12.85 -11.24 -7.85
C GLY A 163 13.62 -10.31 -8.79
N ALA A 164 13.22 -9.04 -8.87
CA ALA A 164 13.91 -8.05 -9.70
C ALA A 164 15.38 -7.86 -9.30
N ALA A 165 15.65 -7.72 -7.99
CA ALA A 165 17.01 -7.54 -7.49
C ALA A 165 17.91 -8.75 -7.79
N LEU A 166 17.44 -9.97 -7.51
CA LEU A 166 18.21 -11.20 -7.70
C LEU A 166 18.43 -11.52 -9.17
N TYR A 167 17.39 -11.43 -10.01
CA TYR A 167 17.51 -11.74 -11.43
C TYR A 167 18.40 -10.73 -12.16
N ASN A 168 18.14 -9.43 -11.99
CA ASN A 168 18.87 -8.38 -12.71
C ASN A 168 20.35 -8.29 -12.30
N ASN A 169 20.69 -8.71 -11.08
CA ASN A 169 22.08 -8.78 -10.62
C ASN A 169 22.69 -10.18 -10.75
N GLY A 170 22.01 -11.15 -11.39
CA GLY A 170 22.54 -12.51 -11.56
C GLY A 170 22.71 -13.31 -10.27
N GLY A 171 22.13 -12.87 -9.15
CA GLY A 171 22.15 -13.59 -7.87
C GLY A 171 21.23 -14.82 -7.88
N PHE A 172 20.23 -14.84 -8.76
CA PHE A 172 19.38 -16.03 -8.97
C PHE A 172 19.00 -16.16 -10.45
N PRO A 173 19.11 -17.35 -11.07
CA PRO A 173 19.08 -17.50 -12.53
C PRO A 173 17.68 -17.46 -13.15
N TYR A 174 16.64 -17.28 -12.35
CA TYR A 174 15.25 -17.33 -12.81
C TYR A 174 14.59 -15.95 -12.79
N LYS A 175 13.86 -15.65 -13.86
CA LYS A 175 13.10 -14.39 -14.01
C LYS A 175 11.84 -14.39 -13.15
N ASP A 176 11.20 -15.55 -13.01
CA ASP A 176 10.07 -15.71 -12.11
C ASP A 176 10.54 -15.50 -10.67
N THR A 177 9.71 -14.85 -9.86
CA THR A 177 10.07 -14.61 -8.47
C THR A 177 9.97 -15.90 -7.67
N HIS A 178 11.03 -16.26 -6.96
CA HIS A 178 11.07 -17.44 -6.10
C HIS A 178 11.07 -17.12 -4.60
N PHE A 179 11.39 -15.87 -4.23
CA PHE A 179 11.53 -15.46 -2.85
C PHE A 179 10.51 -14.40 -2.46
N GLY A 180 10.01 -14.46 -1.24
CA GLY A 180 9.13 -13.46 -0.67
C GLY A 180 9.00 -13.61 0.84
N GLU A 181 8.34 -12.65 1.46
CA GLU A 181 8.13 -12.64 2.91
C GLU A 181 6.78 -13.22 3.30
N SER A 182 6.77 -13.97 4.39
CA SER A 182 5.55 -14.35 5.10
C SER A 182 5.93 -14.93 6.44
N TYR A 183 5.11 -14.66 7.45
CA TYR A 183 5.41 -15.07 8.81
C TYR A 183 4.25 -15.89 9.40
N GLY A 184 4.60 -16.96 10.10
CA GLY A 184 3.65 -17.78 10.86
C GLY A 184 3.20 -17.09 12.14
N ARG A 185 2.26 -17.72 12.86
CA ARG A 185 1.78 -17.25 14.16
C ARG A 185 2.92 -17.01 15.16
N ASP A 186 3.96 -17.84 15.10
CA ASP A 186 5.16 -17.76 15.94
C ASP A 186 6.21 -16.73 15.44
N GLY A 187 5.87 -15.95 14.41
CA GLY A 187 6.75 -14.96 13.81
C GLY A 187 7.87 -15.53 12.93
N LYS A 188 7.93 -16.86 12.73
CA LYS A 188 8.96 -17.46 11.88
C LYS A 188 8.62 -17.30 10.39
N PRO A 189 9.63 -17.09 9.54
CA PRO A 189 9.43 -17.09 8.09
C PRO A 189 8.83 -18.42 7.61
N ARG A 190 7.94 -18.37 6.62
CA ARG A 190 7.30 -19.55 6.02
C ARG A 190 7.19 -19.42 4.51
N ARG A 191 7.21 -20.57 3.82
CA ARG A 191 6.82 -20.66 2.41
C ARG A 191 5.33 -20.32 2.27
N VAL A 192 5.01 -19.57 1.21
CA VAL A 192 3.63 -19.32 0.78
C VAL A 192 3.40 -20.03 -0.54
N MET A 193 2.18 -20.53 -0.74
CA MET A 193 1.80 -21.27 -1.95
C MET A 193 0.46 -20.78 -2.48
N THR A 194 0.37 -20.72 -3.81
CA THR A 194 -0.90 -20.60 -4.52
C THR A 194 -1.63 -21.93 -4.43
N TYR A 195 -2.91 -21.90 -4.07
CA TYR A 195 -3.72 -23.11 -3.98
C TYR A 195 -5.07 -22.91 -4.69
N PRO A 196 -5.46 -23.82 -5.61
CA PRO A 196 -4.67 -24.94 -6.14
C PRO A 196 -3.39 -24.47 -6.87
N PRO A 197 -2.37 -25.34 -7.03
CA PRO A 197 -1.16 -24.98 -7.79
C PRO A 197 -1.51 -24.51 -9.21
N PRO A 198 -0.86 -23.46 -9.73
CA PRO A 198 -1.09 -22.98 -11.09
C PRO A 198 -0.60 -24.00 -12.13
N SER A 199 -1.24 -24.00 -13.30
CA SER A 199 -0.69 -24.67 -14.47
C SER A 199 0.52 -23.89 -15.03
N GLN A 200 1.30 -24.52 -15.91
CA GLN A 200 2.39 -23.82 -16.60
C GLN A 200 1.86 -22.65 -17.46
N GLU A 201 0.67 -22.80 -18.04
CA GLU A 201 0.01 -21.76 -18.82
C GLU A 201 -0.40 -20.57 -17.94
N ASP A 202 -0.92 -20.83 -16.74
CA ASP A 202 -1.23 -19.79 -15.75
C ASP A 202 0.01 -18.96 -15.38
N THR A 203 1.17 -19.61 -15.19
CA THR A 203 2.42 -18.90 -14.92
C THR A 203 2.87 -18.08 -16.14
N LEU A 204 2.87 -18.66 -17.33
CA LEU A 204 3.36 -18.00 -18.54
C LEU A 204 2.50 -16.82 -18.99
N ASN A 205 1.18 -16.97 -18.96
CA ASN A 205 0.25 -15.99 -19.54
C ASN A 205 -0.32 -15.02 -18.50
N HIS A 206 -0.37 -15.40 -17.22
CA HIS A 206 -0.95 -14.60 -16.15
C HIS A 206 0.03 -14.28 -15.01
N GLY A 207 1.27 -14.76 -15.08
CA GLY A 207 2.31 -14.48 -14.08
C GLY A 207 2.01 -15.06 -12.70
N ILE A 208 1.17 -16.10 -12.62
CA ILE A 208 0.78 -16.74 -11.36
C ILE A 208 1.89 -17.67 -10.89
N LEU A 209 2.41 -17.43 -9.69
CA LEU A 209 3.52 -18.17 -9.12
C LEU A 209 3.02 -19.36 -8.28
N PRO A 210 3.68 -20.52 -8.33
CA PRO A 210 3.29 -21.68 -7.52
C PRO A 210 3.59 -21.47 -6.03
N SER A 211 4.74 -20.88 -5.71
CA SER A 211 5.19 -20.67 -4.34
C SER A 211 6.24 -19.57 -4.24
N LEU A 212 6.37 -19.02 -3.04
CA LEU A 212 7.46 -18.14 -2.64
C LEU A 212 8.13 -18.68 -1.38
N ASP A 213 9.45 -18.79 -1.42
CA ASP A 213 10.29 -19.19 -0.31
C ASP A 213 10.75 -17.98 0.51
N PRO A 214 10.91 -18.13 1.83
CA PRO A 214 11.63 -17.13 2.59
C PRO A 214 13.07 -17.06 2.08
N LEU A 215 13.66 -15.85 2.07
CA LEU A 215 15.11 -15.72 1.94
C LEU A 215 15.74 -16.50 3.08
N GLY A 216 16.53 -17.50 2.75
CA GLY A 216 17.33 -18.17 3.75
C GLY A 216 18.59 -17.36 4.07
N ARG A 217 19.31 -17.81 5.09
CA ARG A 217 20.57 -17.26 5.60
C ARG A 217 21.59 -16.92 4.50
N TRP A 218 22.07 -15.67 4.49
CA TRP A 218 23.03 -15.21 3.48
C TRP A 218 24.32 -16.06 3.44
N GLU A 219 24.69 -16.70 4.56
CA GLU A 219 25.89 -17.53 4.72
C GLU A 219 25.93 -18.76 3.79
N TYR A 220 24.79 -19.28 3.33
CA TYR A 220 24.78 -20.40 2.37
C TYR A 220 24.84 -19.94 0.92
N SER A 221 24.59 -18.65 0.65
CA SER A 221 24.53 -18.18 -0.74
C SER A 221 25.92 -18.26 -1.38
N GLN A 222 25.95 -18.51 -2.69
CA GLN A 222 27.16 -18.47 -3.50
C GLN A 222 27.03 -17.31 -4.49
N PRO A 223 28.11 -16.57 -4.78
CA PRO A 223 28.04 -15.44 -5.70
C PRO A 223 27.60 -15.92 -7.09
N GLY A 224 26.43 -15.48 -7.54
CA GLY A 224 25.93 -15.77 -8.89
C GLY A 224 26.41 -14.74 -9.93
N ASN A 225 26.76 -13.53 -9.47
CA ASN A 225 27.21 -12.44 -10.33
C ASN A 225 28.70 -12.55 -10.68
N ILE A 226 29.00 -13.15 -11.84
CA ILE A 226 30.39 -13.25 -12.33
C ILE A 226 31.02 -11.89 -12.67
N LEU A 227 30.23 -10.87 -13.01
CA LEU A 227 30.75 -9.58 -13.48
C LEU A 227 31.33 -8.77 -12.32
N ARG A 228 30.65 -8.74 -11.16
CA ARG A 228 31.15 -8.06 -9.96
C ARG A 228 32.35 -8.75 -9.30
N VAL A 229 32.52 -10.05 -9.54
CA VAL A 229 33.68 -10.82 -9.06
C VAL A 229 34.98 -10.37 -9.76
N PHE A 230 34.88 -9.91 -11.01
CA PHE A 230 36.02 -9.46 -11.81
C PHE A 230 36.03 -7.96 -12.08
N GLU A 231 35.22 -7.17 -11.35
CA GLU A 231 35.23 -5.71 -11.44
C GLU A 231 36.66 -5.18 -11.19
N ARG A 232 37.11 -4.29 -12.08
CA ARG A 232 38.41 -3.64 -11.95
C ARG A 232 38.28 -2.47 -10.98
N GLY A 233 39.17 -2.40 -10.00
CA GLY A 233 39.11 -1.42 -8.92
C GLY A 233 39.14 -2.14 -7.57
N GLY A 234 39.51 -1.41 -6.53
CA GLY A 234 39.64 -1.90 -5.16
C GLY A 234 41.08 -2.05 -4.67
N GLY A 235 41.36 -1.45 -3.51
CA GLY A 235 42.60 -1.55 -2.75
C GLY A 235 42.71 -2.83 -1.91
N PRO A 236 43.71 -2.90 -1.02
CA PRO A 236 43.88 -4.01 -0.09
C PRO A 236 42.73 -4.07 0.91
N ARG A 237 42.19 -5.28 1.13
CA ARG A 237 41.13 -5.49 2.12
C ARG A 237 41.66 -5.31 3.53
N GLY A 238 40.86 -4.73 4.41
CA GLY A 238 41.06 -4.86 5.85
C GLY A 238 40.84 -6.30 6.32
N ASP A 239 41.62 -6.75 7.29
CA ASP A 239 41.45 -8.06 7.93
C ASP A 239 40.47 -7.96 9.12
N LEU A 240 39.83 -9.07 9.48
CA LEU A 240 38.92 -9.12 10.62
C LEU A 240 39.71 -8.88 11.91
N GLY A 241 39.54 -7.70 12.52
CA GLY A 241 40.32 -7.24 13.68
C GLY A 241 41.47 -6.28 13.33
N SER A 242 41.71 -5.99 12.05
CA SER A 242 42.66 -4.99 11.56
C SER A 242 42.05 -4.26 10.36
N PRO A 243 41.10 -3.32 10.61
CA PRO A 243 40.44 -2.56 9.54
C PRO A 243 41.46 -1.72 8.77
N ASN A 244 41.19 -1.48 7.48
CA ASN A 244 42.00 -0.55 6.69
C ASN A 244 41.63 0.89 7.10
N PRO A 245 42.53 1.68 7.73
CA PRO A 245 42.23 3.04 8.16
C PRO A 245 42.09 4.04 7.00
N GLU A 246 42.45 3.64 5.78
CA GLU A 246 42.36 4.45 4.55
C GLU A 246 41.15 4.08 3.67
N GLU A 247 40.21 3.26 4.16
CA GLU A 247 38.99 2.92 3.41
C GLU A 247 38.05 4.13 3.29
N ASP A 248 37.73 4.53 2.05
CA ASP A 248 36.80 5.63 1.78
C ASP A 248 35.35 5.25 2.17
N PRO A 249 34.68 5.99 3.07
CA PRO A 249 33.32 5.66 3.52
C PRO A 249 32.32 5.58 2.35
N GLY A 250 31.64 4.45 2.22
CA GLY A 250 30.58 4.26 1.22
C GLY A 250 31.08 3.97 -0.20
N ARG A 251 32.41 3.86 -0.40
CA ARG A 251 33.00 3.28 -1.61
C ARG A 251 33.70 1.99 -1.22
N PRO A 252 33.14 0.81 -1.52
CA PRO A 252 33.89 -0.41 -1.29
C PRO A 252 35.10 -0.40 -2.23
N ASP A 253 36.27 -0.11 -1.68
CA ASP A 253 37.57 -0.33 -2.31
C ASP A 253 37.90 -1.83 -2.39
N ASP A 254 36.89 -2.69 -2.48
CA ASP A 254 37.02 -4.12 -2.28
C ASP A 254 36.37 -4.83 -3.46
N LYS A 255 37.17 -5.55 -4.26
CA LYS A 255 36.63 -6.53 -5.23
C LYS A 255 35.76 -7.54 -4.48
N LEU A 256 34.82 -8.21 -5.13
CA LEU A 256 34.18 -9.35 -4.46
C LEU A 256 35.15 -10.52 -4.25
N SER A 257 36.22 -10.63 -5.04
CA SER A 257 37.27 -11.65 -4.89
C SER A 257 38.59 -11.22 -5.53
N ASP A 258 39.72 -11.71 -4.99
CA ASP A 258 41.05 -11.44 -5.53
C ASP A 258 41.47 -12.47 -6.60
N ARG A 259 40.86 -13.66 -6.59
CA ARG A 259 41.22 -14.81 -7.44
C ARG A 259 40.04 -15.43 -8.19
N GLY A 260 38.84 -14.85 -8.11
CA GLY A 260 37.62 -15.37 -8.73
C GLY A 260 36.73 -16.20 -7.78
N LEU A 261 35.77 -16.92 -8.35
CA LEU A 261 34.80 -17.73 -7.60
C LEU A 261 35.48 -18.76 -6.69
N GLY A 262 34.91 -19.01 -5.51
CA GLY A 262 35.36 -20.06 -4.58
C GLY A 262 36.62 -19.72 -3.77
N THR A 263 37.16 -18.51 -3.88
CA THR A 263 38.27 -18.05 -3.02
C THR A 263 37.73 -17.21 -1.86
N LEU A 264 38.14 -17.55 -0.62
CA LEU A 264 37.78 -16.87 0.63
C LEU A 264 36.31 -16.94 1.08
N LEU A 265 35.61 -18.10 0.97
CA LEU A 265 34.24 -18.36 1.50
C LEU A 265 33.30 -17.15 1.41
N ARG A 266 32.69 -16.90 0.25
CA ARG A 266 31.90 -15.66 0.05
C ARG A 266 30.43 -15.92 -0.18
N THR A 267 29.64 -15.06 0.46
CA THR A 267 28.21 -14.87 0.26
C THR A 267 27.93 -14.03 -0.98
N ASP A 268 26.76 -14.18 -1.58
CA ASP A 268 26.29 -13.28 -2.61
C ASP A 268 25.87 -11.93 -1.99
N PRO A 269 26.50 -10.81 -2.38
CA PRO A 269 26.20 -9.49 -1.79
C PRO A 269 24.78 -9.03 -2.07
N VAL A 270 24.10 -9.55 -3.09
CA VAL A 270 22.68 -9.26 -3.36
C VAL A 270 21.81 -9.95 -2.31
N PHE A 271 22.10 -11.21 -1.96
CA PHE A 271 21.40 -11.91 -0.87
C PHE A 271 21.62 -11.22 0.48
N LEU A 272 22.87 -10.85 0.79
CA LEU A 272 23.18 -10.09 1.99
C LEU A 272 22.49 -8.72 1.99
N GLY A 273 22.52 -8.04 0.83
CA GLY A 273 21.83 -6.79 0.57
C GLY A 273 20.36 -6.92 0.91
N LEU A 274 19.61 -7.82 0.29
CA LEU A 274 18.18 -8.01 0.54
C LEU A 274 17.82 -8.31 2.01
N GLN A 275 18.73 -8.94 2.77
CA GLN A 275 18.51 -9.20 4.20
C GLN A 275 18.80 -7.97 5.08
N LYS A 276 19.67 -7.06 4.64
CA LYS A 276 20.03 -5.82 5.33
C LYS A 276 19.16 -4.63 4.89
N THR A 277 18.97 -4.47 3.60
CA THR A 277 18.24 -3.40 2.93
C THR A 277 16.84 -3.89 2.60
N ARG A 278 15.92 -3.59 3.51
CA ARG A 278 14.51 -3.87 3.29
C ARG A 278 13.88 -2.68 2.56
N LEU A 279 14.11 -2.57 1.25
CA LEU A 279 13.66 -1.43 0.42
C LEU A 279 12.12 -1.24 0.38
N LEU A 280 11.35 -2.24 0.80
CA LEU A 280 9.87 -2.22 0.95
C LEU A 280 9.45 -2.13 2.43
N ASP A 281 10.38 -1.86 3.34
CA ASP A 281 10.04 -1.92 4.75
C ASP A 281 9.18 -0.74 5.21
N PRO A 282 8.31 -1.00 6.20
CA PRO A 282 7.87 -2.34 6.60
C PRO A 282 6.81 -2.92 5.64
N ILE A 283 6.90 -4.17 5.22
CA ILE A 283 5.80 -4.84 4.49
C ILE A 283 4.57 -5.05 5.41
N LEU A 284 3.42 -5.48 4.86
CA LEU A 284 2.16 -5.57 5.60
C LEU A 284 2.21 -6.47 6.85
N SER A 285 3.19 -7.38 6.95
CA SER A 285 3.37 -8.21 8.16
C SER A 285 3.93 -7.46 9.37
N MET A 286 4.36 -6.21 9.22
CA MET A 286 4.99 -5.40 10.26
C MET A 286 4.39 -3.98 10.28
N PRO A 287 4.31 -3.33 11.45
CA PRO A 287 3.85 -1.95 11.53
C PRO A 287 4.83 -1.03 10.81
N GLY A 288 4.40 0.18 10.45
CA GLY A 288 5.29 1.20 9.86
C GLY A 288 6.45 1.58 10.78
N THR A 289 7.36 2.44 10.32
CA THR A 289 8.43 2.93 11.20
C THR A 289 7.86 3.78 12.34
N ASN A 290 6.71 4.43 12.13
CA ASN A 290 5.95 5.20 13.12
C ASN A 290 6.78 6.31 13.80
N ASP A 291 7.82 6.82 13.14
CA ASP A 291 8.82 7.72 13.72
C ASP A 291 8.88 9.11 13.09
N HIS A 292 8.13 9.33 12.01
CA HIS A 292 8.05 10.60 11.30
C HIS A 292 6.59 11.06 11.10
N PRO A 293 6.34 12.38 11.02
CA PRO A 293 5.05 12.91 10.60
C PRO A 293 4.63 12.33 9.24
N GLY A 294 3.39 11.86 9.15
CA GLY A 294 2.86 11.23 7.95
C GLY A 294 3.29 9.79 7.68
N ASP A 295 3.98 9.13 8.62
CA ASP A 295 4.45 7.75 8.50
C ASP A 295 3.89 6.82 9.60
N TYR A 296 2.59 6.94 9.90
CA TYR A 296 1.94 6.14 10.95
C TYR A 296 1.00 5.09 10.39
N ARG A 297 1.20 3.84 10.81
CA ARG A 297 0.30 2.71 10.58
C ARG A 297 0.69 1.50 11.43
N SER A 298 -0.28 0.61 11.60
CA SER A 298 -0.05 -0.73 12.17
C SER A 298 0.27 -1.77 11.06
N SER A 299 0.14 -3.06 11.38
CA SER A 299 0.34 -4.20 10.46
C SER A 299 -0.98 -4.88 10.07
N GLY A 300 -0.95 -5.68 9.00
CA GLY A 300 -2.07 -6.51 8.56
C GLY A 300 -3.30 -5.70 8.15
N CYS A 301 -4.49 -6.18 8.49
CA CYS A 301 -5.74 -5.53 8.10
C CYS A 301 -5.87 -4.10 8.66
N THR A 302 -5.37 -3.86 9.87
CA THR A 302 -5.46 -2.53 10.53
C THR A 302 -4.53 -1.50 9.90
N ALA A 303 -3.50 -1.91 9.14
CA ALA A 303 -2.63 -1.00 8.40
C ALA A 303 -3.40 -0.14 7.39
N CYS A 304 -4.53 -0.64 6.87
CA CYS A 304 -5.39 0.07 5.93
C CYS A 304 -6.73 0.47 6.54
N HIS A 305 -7.32 -0.40 7.37
CA HIS A 305 -8.68 -0.19 7.88
C HIS A 305 -8.77 0.67 9.14
N VAL A 306 -7.65 1.00 9.78
CA VAL A 306 -7.60 1.93 10.92
C VAL A 306 -6.77 3.14 10.52
N ILE A 307 -7.39 4.31 10.47
CA ILE A 307 -6.81 5.51 9.87
C ILE A 307 -6.01 6.31 10.90
N TYR A 308 -4.83 6.76 10.48
CA TYR A 308 -3.95 7.65 11.25
C TYR A 308 -3.94 9.05 10.62
N ALA A 309 -3.66 10.05 11.46
CA ALA A 309 -3.46 11.43 11.03
C ALA A 309 -2.10 11.56 10.33
N ASN A 310 -2.09 11.40 9.00
CA ASN A 310 -0.86 11.30 8.20
C ASN A 310 -0.62 12.48 7.23
N ASP A 311 -1.62 13.31 6.93
CA ASP A 311 -1.48 14.36 5.90
C ASP A 311 -2.61 15.40 6.05
N ARG A 312 -2.25 16.69 5.93
CA ARG A 312 -3.15 17.86 6.05
C ARG A 312 -3.83 18.25 4.73
N SER A 313 -3.44 17.66 3.61
CA SER A 313 -3.99 17.90 2.28
C SER A 313 -5.38 17.28 2.16
N PRO A 314 -6.43 18.08 1.92
CA PRO A 314 -7.76 17.54 1.61
C PRO A 314 -7.77 16.70 0.33
N VAL A 315 -6.80 16.90 -0.57
CA VAL A 315 -6.65 16.13 -1.81
C VAL A 315 -6.16 14.71 -1.53
N HIS A 316 -5.27 14.52 -0.54
CA HIS A 316 -4.68 13.21 -0.24
C HIS A 316 -5.48 12.46 0.84
N SER A 317 -6.08 13.20 1.77
CA SER A 317 -6.73 12.66 2.98
C SER A 317 -8.24 12.86 3.05
N GLY A 318 -8.84 13.64 2.15
CA GLY A 318 -10.26 13.93 2.20
C GLY A 318 -10.66 14.51 3.57
N PRO A 319 -11.71 13.98 4.24
CA PRO A 319 -12.16 14.47 5.54
C PRO A 319 -11.15 14.21 6.67
N PHE A 320 -10.20 13.29 6.49
CA PHE A 320 -9.20 12.99 7.52
C PHE A 320 -8.11 14.06 7.63
N ALA A 321 -8.01 14.98 6.64
CA ALA A 321 -7.07 16.09 6.65
C ALA A 321 -7.20 16.99 7.90
N ALA A 322 -8.40 17.06 8.48
CA ALA A 322 -8.67 17.85 9.68
C ALA A 322 -7.90 17.38 10.92
N PHE A 323 -7.36 16.15 10.93
CA PHE A 323 -6.64 15.59 12.06
C PHE A 323 -5.12 15.82 12.01
N GLY A 324 -4.60 16.40 10.93
CA GLY A 324 -3.18 16.72 10.78
C GLY A 324 -2.31 15.55 10.29
N ASN A 325 -1.00 15.64 10.54
CA ASN A 325 0.01 14.68 10.09
C ASN A 325 0.87 14.10 11.23
N GLU A 326 0.50 14.34 12.49
CA GLU A 326 1.31 13.94 13.65
C GLU A 326 0.92 12.58 14.27
N GLY A 327 -0.01 11.82 13.66
CA GLY A 327 -0.44 10.53 14.20
C GLY A 327 -1.04 10.63 15.60
N ARG A 328 -1.66 11.78 15.95
CA ARG A 328 -2.31 12.00 17.23
C ARG A 328 -3.74 11.47 17.21
N SER A 329 -4.18 10.97 18.35
CA SER A 329 -5.52 10.41 18.47
C SER A 329 -6.60 11.47 18.66
N ALA A 330 -7.77 11.23 18.06
CA ALA A 330 -9.01 11.94 18.34
C ALA A 330 -10.08 11.03 18.96
N GLN A 331 -9.69 9.82 19.41
CA GLN A 331 -10.61 8.83 19.94
C GLN A 331 -11.19 9.23 21.29
N ILE A 332 -12.34 8.69 21.65
CA ILE A 332 -13.02 9.03 22.91
C ILE A 332 -12.50 8.26 24.14
N ASP A 333 -11.70 7.19 23.95
CA ASP A 333 -11.12 6.43 25.06
C ASP A 333 -10.22 7.34 25.94
N PRO A 334 -10.51 7.51 27.24
CA PRO A 334 -9.79 8.40 28.14
C PRO A 334 -8.40 7.86 28.52
N THR A 335 -8.12 6.58 28.29
CA THR A 335 -6.84 5.95 28.61
C THR A 335 -5.80 6.16 27.52
N ILE A 336 -6.20 6.64 26.33
CA ILE A 336 -5.29 6.91 25.22
C ILE A 336 -4.90 8.39 25.18
N PRO A 337 -3.59 8.71 25.28
CA PRO A 337 -3.10 10.09 25.21
C PRO A 337 -3.47 10.78 23.88
N LYS A 338 -3.86 12.05 23.96
CA LYS A 338 -4.21 12.88 22.77
C LYS A 338 -3.04 13.74 22.27
N ASN A 339 -2.00 13.87 23.08
CA ASN A 339 -0.78 14.63 22.80
C ASN A 339 0.42 13.73 22.46
N GLU A 340 0.18 12.44 22.24
CA GLU A 340 1.19 11.46 21.83
C GLU A 340 0.93 11.03 20.38
N SER A 341 2.00 10.88 19.60
CA SER A 341 1.96 10.34 18.23
C SER A 341 1.87 8.82 18.23
N GLY A 342 1.60 8.23 17.06
CA GLY A 342 1.55 6.77 16.90
C GLY A 342 0.23 6.15 17.33
N HIS A 343 -0.85 6.94 17.40
CA HIS A 343 -2.21 6.48 17.72
C HIS A 343 -3.17 6.70 16.55
N PRO A 344 -4.14 5.79 16.35
CA PRO A 344 -5.15 5.99 15.32
C PRO A 344 -6.07 7.16 15.68
N ILE A 345 -6.69 7.76 14.65
CA ILE A 345 -7.64 8.86 14.81
C ILE A 345 -8.82 8.41 15.67
N LYS A 346 -9.34 7.20 15.44
CA LYS A 346 -10.47 6.59 16.15
C LYS A 346 -10.26 5.09 16.35
N HIS A 347 -10.94 4.53 17.34
CA HIS A 347 -11.10 3.09 17.49
C HIS A 347 -12.26 2.56 16.61
N GLU A 348 -12.05 2.55 15.29
CA GLU A 348 -13.07 2.18 14.30
C GLU A 348 -12.43 1.62 13.01
N PHE A 349 -13.03 0.59 12.42
CA PHE A 349 -12.69 0.13 11.09
C PHE A 349 -13.46 0.88 10.01
N THR A 350 -12.77 1.25 8.94
CA THR A 350 -13.40 1.92 7.80
C THR A 350 -13.06 1.28 6.46
N ARG A 351 -13.99 1.43 5.52
CA ARG A 351 -13.76 1.19 4.08
C ARG A 351 -13.43 2.48 3.32
N SER A 352 -13.53 3.63 3.99
CA SER A 352 -13.15 4.94 3.47
C SER A 352 -11.66 5.18 3.69
N ILE A 353 -10.82 4.51 2.90
CA ILE A 353 -9.36 4.53 3.05
C ILE A 353 -8.77 5.65 2.18
N PRO A 354 -8.23 6.73 2.75
CA PRO A 354 -7.67 7.84 2.00
C PRO A 354 -6.35 7.45 1.32
N THR A 355 -5.99 8.16 0.26
CA THR A 355 -4.71 7.98 -0.45
C THR A 355 -3.51 8.18 0.48
N SER A 356 -3.62 9.07 1.47
CA SER A 356 -2.60 9.27 2.51
C SER A 356 -2.33 8.03 3.36
N GLN A 357 -3.24 7.06 3.42
CA GLN A 357 -2.97 5.78 4.10
C GLN A 357 -2.14 4.84 3.20
N CYS A 358 -2.33 4.91 1.87
CA CYS A 358 -1.60 4.10 0.91
C CYS A 358 -0.14 4.56 0.77
N ILE A 359 0.11 5.87 0.81
CA ILE A 359 1.45 6.42 0.58
C ILE A 359 2.46 6.03 1.67
N VAL A 360 1.99 5.73 2.88
CA VAL A 360 2.80 5.21 4.01
C VAL A 360 3.49 3.87 3.67
N CYS A 361 3.11 3.17 2.59
CA CYS A 361 3.86 2.02 2.09
C CYS A 361 4.39 2.25 0.68
N HIS A 362 3.61 2.93 -0.16
CA HIS A 362 3.88 3.05 -1.60
C HIS A 362 4.92 4.12 -1.97
N ILE A 363 5.53 4.79 -1.00
CA ILE A 363 6.57 5.79 -1.23
C ILE A 363 8.00 5.29 -0.99
N HIS A 364 8.20 4.25 -0.17
CA HIS A 364 9.52 3.78 0.26
C HIS A 364 10.44 3.22 -0.84
N PRO A 365 9.98 2.49 -1.86
CA PRO A 365 10.91 1.87 -2.80
C PRO A 365 11.36 2.82 -3.92
N GLY A 366 11.15 4.14 -3.76
CA GLY A 366 11.27 5.10 -4.87
C GLY A 366 10.36 4.73 -6.04
N THR A 367 9.30 3.95 -5.78
CA THR A 367 8.44 3.44 -6.83
C THR A 367 7.47 4.53 -7.26
N ASN A 368 7.38 4.73 -8.57
CA ASN A 368 6.48 5.72 -9.18
C ASN A 368 4.98 5.45 -8.92
N MET A 369 4.62 4.37 -8.21
CA MET A 369 3.27 3.80 -8.21
C MET A 369 2.21 4.76 -7.66
N VAL A 370 2.49 5.47 -6.57
CA VAL A 370 1.59 6.52 -6.04
C VAL A 370 2.14 7.92 -6.31
N ALA A 371 3.46 8.04 -6.44
CA ALA A 371 4.15 9.29 -6.73
C ALA A 371 3.62 9.94 -8.03
N SER A 372 3.47 9.16 -9.11
CA SER A 372 2.90 9.64 -10.38
C SER A 372 1.46 10.10 -10.25
N TYR A 373 0.63 9.34 -9.53
CA TYR A 373 -0.78 9.68 -9.27
C TYR A 373 -0.92 10.99 -8.49
N LEU A 374 -0.10 11.20 -7.46
CA LEU A 374 -0.11 12.44 -6.67
C LEU A 374 0.61 13.61 -7.35
N GLY A 375 1.46 13.34 -8.35
CA GLY A 375 2.28 14.38 -8.97
C GLY A 375 3.48 14.81 -8.12
N TYR A 376 4.10 13.89 -7.36
CA TYR A 376 5.26 14.20 -6.51
C TYR A 376 6.47 13.31 -6.83
N THR A 377 7.67 13.82 -6.60
CA THR A 377 8.94 13.08 -6.68
C THR A 377 9.82 13.43 -5.49
N TRP A 378 10.83 12.60 -5.19
CA TRP A 378 11.85 12.96 -4.19
C TRP A 378 12.43 14.33 -4.53
N TRP A 379 12.54 15.19 -3.51
CA TRP A 379 13.22 16.47 -3.62
C TRP A 379 14.68 16.30 -4.07
N ASP A 380 15.19 17.27 -4.82
CA ASP A 380 16.55 17.28 -5.36
C ASP A 380 17.59 17.79 -4.35
N ASN A 381 17.17 18.11 -3.13
CA ASN A 381 18.00 18.64 -2.05
C ASN A 381 18.65 20.00 -2.34
N GLU A 382 18.20 20.69 -3.40
CA GLU A 382 18.80 21.92 -3.91
C GLU A 382 17.75 23.03 -4.07
N THR A 383 16.62 22.71 -4.73
CA THR A 383 15.60 23.71 -5.05
C THR A 383 15.02 24.31 -3.78
N ASP A 384 15.02 25.64 -3.68
CA ASP A 384 14.65 26.40 -2.47
C ASP A 384 15.45 26.02 -1.20
N GLY A 385 16.66 25.48 -1.34
CA GLY A 385 17.48 25.00 -0.22
C GLY A 385 17.76 26.02 0.89
N SER A 386 17.69 27.33 0.60
CA SER A 386 17.93 28.40 1.58
C SER A 386 17.00 28.41 2.81
N VAL A 387 15.86 27.72 2.72
CA VAL A 387 14.91 27.49 3.83
C VAL A 387 14.98 26.08 4.41
N MET A 388 15.70 25.17 3.75
CA MET A 388 15.83 23.75 4.13
C MET A 388 17.16 23.44 4.82
N TYR A 389 18.17 24.31 4.65
CA TYR A 389 19.47 24.20 5.30
C TYR A 389 19.68 25.31 6.35
N PRO A 390 20.49 25.04 7.38
CA PRO A 390 20.88 26.08 8.34
C PRO A 390 21.66 27.21 7.65
N LYS A 391 21.56 28.43 8.18
CA LYS A 391 22.26 29.62 7.63
C LYS A 391 23.77 29.50 7.67
N THR A 392 24.29 28.71 8.61
CA THR A 392 25.71 28.35 8.71
C THR A 392 25.83 26.86 8.42
N GLN A 393 26.78 26.48 7.56
CA GLN A 393 27.03 25.08 7.21
C GLN A 393 27.21 24.23 8.47
N HIS A 394 26.38 23.19 8.62
CA HIS A 394 26.57 22.17 9.63
C HIS A 394 27.47 21.06 9.07
N ASN A 395 28.57 20.78 9.79
CA ASN A 395 29.49 19.68 9.49
C ASN A 395 29.32 18.64 10.59
N PRO A 396 28.42 17.66 10.42
CA PRO A 396 28.11 16.72 11.49
C PRO A 396 29.33 15.89 11.85
N THR A 397 29.45 15.55 13.13
CA THR A 397 30.35 14.50 13.65
C THR A 397 29.89 13.11 13.19
N ASP A 398 30.74 12.09 13.37
CA ASP A 398 30.33 10.71 13.09
C ASP A 398 29.12 10.26 13.93
N ASP A 399 29.07 10.67 15.20
CA ASP A 399 27.95 10.38 16.08
C ASP A 399 26.64 11.03 15.61
N GLU A 400 26.71 12.27 15.11
CA GLU A 400 25.55 12.97 14.54
C GLU A 400 25.10 12.33 13.23
N ARG A 401 26.04 11.95 12.35
CA ARG A 401 25.74 11.18 11.12
C ARG A 401 25.05 9.88 11.46
N TYR A 402 25.61 9.11 12.39
CA TYR A 402 25.05 7.83 12.81
C TYR A 402 23.63 7.98 13.38
N LYS A 403 23.41 8.96 14.26
CA LYS A 403 22.07 9.25 14.80
C LYS A 403 21.08 9.64 13.72
N SER A 404 21.48 10.47 12.76
CA SER A 404 20.64 10.84 11.62
C SER A 404 20.27 9.60 10.78
N TRP A 405 21.24 8.77 10.43
CA TRP A 405 21.04 7.59 9.57
C TRP A 405 20.18 6.50 10.20
N GLN A 406 20.04 6.49 11.52
CA GLN A 406 19.11 5.62 12.24
C GLN A 406 17.63 6.01 12.04
N ALA A 407 17.36 7.27 11.71
CA ALA A 407 16.00 7.78 11.49
C ALA A 407 15.73 8.00 9.99
N ASN A 408 16.65 8.66 9.29
CA ASN A 408 16.53 8.96 7.87
C ASN A 408 17.79 8.47 7.13
N PRO A 409 17.67 7.49 6.20
CA PRO A 409 18.81 6.92 5.48
C PRO A 409 19.46 7.91 4.48
N GLU A 410 18.85 9.07 4.26
CA GLU A 410 19.36 10.11 3.39
C GLU A 410 20.57 10.84 4.00
N ALA A 411 21.71 10.82 3.31
CA ALA A 411 22.94 11.44 3.82
C ALA A 411 22.81 12.96 4.07
N ALA A 412 21.99 13.65 3.28
CA ALA A 412 21.79 15.09 3.41
C ALA A 412 20.95 15.47 4.64
N ALA A 413 20.13 14.57 5.19
CA ALA A 413 19.35 14.80 6.40
C ALA A 413 20.23 15.13 7.63
N ALA A 414 21.45 14.59 7.69
CA ALA A 414 22.42 14.90 8.73
C ALA A 414 22.96 16.34 8.66
N ARG A 415 22.72 17.06 7.56
CA ARG A 415 23.18 18.44 7.31
C ARG A 415 22.01 19.42 7.19
N GLY A 416 20.85 18.92 6.82
CA GLY A 416 19.62 19.66 6.58
C GLY A 416 18.75 19.84 7.83
N LEU A 417 17.82 20.78 7.77
CA LEU A 417 16.86 21.02 8.85
C LEU A 417 15.82 19.91 8.96
N TRP A 418 15.58 19.14 7.89
CA TRP A 418 14.61 18.04 7.87
C TRP A 418 15.09 16.76 8.58
N GLY A 419 16.33 16.73 9.09
CA GLY A 419 16.74 15.74 10.08
C GLY A 419 16.01 15.91 11.43
N ASP A 420 15.36 17.05 11.67
CA ASP A 420 14.54 17.32 12.84
C ASP A 420 13.05 17.09 12.55
N ASN A 421 12.41 16.24 13.35
CA ASN A 421 10.99 15.95 13.28
C ASN A 421 10.12 17.19 13.50
N GLU A 422 10.52 18.16 14.33
CA GLU A 422 9.76 19.41 14.51
C GLU A 422 9.78 20.30 13.27
N PHE A 423 10.82 20.18 12.44
CA PHE A 423 10.87 20.83 11.13
C PHE A 423 9.99 20.07 10.12
N LEU A 424 10.08 18.74 10.07
CA LEU A 424 9.23 17.89 9.21
C LEU A 424 7.74 18.12 9.45
N LYS A 425 7.29 18.34 10.70
CA LYS A 425 5.89 18.69 11.00
C LYS A 425 5.38 19.92 10.26
N LYS A 426 6.27 20.82 9.81
CA LYS A 426 5.91 22.08 9.15
C LYS A 426 6.03 22.00 7.64
N ILE A 427 6.91 21.17 7.10
CA ILE A 427 7.08 21.00 5.67
C ILE A 427 5.74 20.56 5.05
N GLY A 428 5.44 21.06 3.85
CA GLY A 428 4.19 20.76 3.14
C GLY A 428 2.97 21.55 3.59
N SER A 429 3.01 22.20 4.76
CA SER A 429 1.94 23.10 5.21
C SER A 429 1.76 24.28 4.25
N PRO A 430 0.54 24.85 4.13
CA PRO A 430 0.30 26.06 3.34
C PRO A 430 1.24 27.21 3.74
N GLU A 431 1.51 27.39 5.02
CA GLU A 431 2.38 28.43 5.54
C GLU A 431 3.83 28.22 5.12
N PHE A 432 4.33 26.98 5.19
CA PHE A 432 5.68 26.64 4.74
C PHE A 432 5.80 26.79 3.22
N ASN A 433 4.84 26.28 2.46
CA ASN A 433 4.85 26.34 1.00
C ASN A 433 4.65 27.77 0.45
N ALA A 434 4.05 28.68 1.22
CA ALA A 434 3.94 30.09 0.86
C ALA A 434 5.30 30.80 0.78
N GLN A 435 6.32 30.32 1.51
CA GLN A 435 7.66 30.94 1.49
C GLN A 435 8.53 30.49 0.30
N LEU A 436 8.13 29.41 -0.38
CA LEU A 436 8.90 28.81 -1.47
C LEU A 436 8.67 29.54 -2.79
N LYS A 437 9.67 29.55 -3.67
CA LYS A 437 9.62 30.25 -4.95
C LYS A 437 9.59 29.30 -6.14
N HIS A 438 10.33 28.21 -6.05
CA HIS A 438 10.65 27.32 -7.15
C HIS A 438 10.11 25.90 -6.96
N THR A 439 9.56 25.58 -5.80
CA THR A 439 8.94 24.27 -5.54
C THR A 439 7.78 24.35 -4.55
N GLN A 440 7.04 23.25 -4.39
CA GLN A 440 6.03 23.02 -3.36
C GLN A 440 6.25 21.62 -2.80
N PHE A 441 6.29 21.49 -1.48
CA PHE A 441 6.52 20.20 -0.82
C PHE A 441 5.22 19.50 -0.44
N ALA A 442 5.28 18.17 -0.40
CA ALA A 442 4.24 17.33 0.18
C ALA A 442 4.24 17.40 1.72
N ASP A 443 3.12 17.01 2.31
CA ASP A 443 2.90 16.99 3.77
C ASP A 443 3.23 15.64 4.43
N PHE A 444 3.45 14.61 3.61
CA PHE A 444 3.82 13.26 4.04
C PHE A 444 5.34 13.09 3.98
N HIS A 445 5.92 12.44 5.00
CA HIS A 445 7.37 12.27 5.15
C HIS A 445 7.75 10.83 5.49
N GLY A 446 7.38 9.89 4.62
CA GLY A 446 7.80 8.49 4.76
C GLY A 446 9.32 8.37 4.88
N HIS A 447 9.82 7.75 5.94
CA HIS A 447 11.26 7.67 6.32
C HIS A 447 11.95 9.03 6.51
N GLY A 448 11.20 10.10 6.78
CA GLY A 448 11.73 11.46 6.91
C GLY A 448 12.11 12.10 5.56
N TRP A 449 11.78 11.47 4.43
CA TRP A 449 12.06 12.01 3.11
C TRP A 449 11.16 13.19 2.75
N VAL A 450 11.70 14.08 1.93
CA VAL A 450 11.00 15.26 1.43
C VAL A 450 10.63 15.05 -0.03
N PHE A 451 9.37 15.30 -0.36
CA PHE A 451 8.84 15.16 -1.72
C PHE A 451 8.38 16.49 -2.27
N ARG A 452 8.71 16.77 -3.54
CA ARG A 452 8.30 17.97 -4.26
C ARG A 452 7.28 17.68 -5.33
N ALA A 453 6.36 18.62 -5.53
CA ALA A 453 5.40 18.56 -6.62
C ALA A 453 6.10 18.71 -7.98
N VAL A 454 5.61 17.98 -8.99
CA VAL A 454 6.10 17.99 -10.36
C VAL A 454 5.21 18.90 -11.20
N TYR A 455 5.82 19.90 -11.85
CA TYR A 455 5.09 20.90 -12.63
C TYR A 455 5.35 20.76 -14.13
N LYS A 456 4.35 21.09 -14.93
CA LYS A 456 4.41 21.11 -16.39
C LYS A 456 5.47 22.10 -16.87
N ARG A 457 6.35 21.64 -17.76
CA ARG A 457 7.41 22.46 -18.35
C ARG A 457 7.54 22.23 -19.85
N ASP A 458 8.02 23.25 -20.56
CA ASP A 458 8.44 23.10 -21.96
C ASP A 458 9.79 22.39 -22.08
N ARG A 459 10.26 22.18 -23.32
CA ARG A 459 11.57 21.53 -23.59
C ARG A 459 12.78 22.35 -23.14
N LYS A 460 12.59 23.63 -22.81
CA LYS A 460 13.65 24.53 -22.28
C LYS A 460 13.60 24.61 -20.75
N GLY A 461 12.66 23.91 -20.11
CA GLY A 461 12.47 23.92 -18.66
C GLY A 461 11.63 25.08 -18.13
N GLN A 462 10.98 25.88 -18.99
CA GLN A 462 10.07 26.95 -18.55
C GLN A 462 8.76 26.35 -18.01
N LEU A 463 8.26 26.87 -16.89
CA LEU A 463 6.98 26.44 -16.32
C LEU A 463 5.83 26.84 -17.23
N LEU A 464 4.83 25.97 -17.36
CA LEU A 464 3.66 26.19 -18.21
C LEU A 464 2.36 26.21 -17.41
N ASP A 465 1.45 27.10 -17.82
CA ASP A 465 0.05 27.08 -17.40
C ASP A 465 -0.78 26.06 -18.21
N ALA A 466 -2.10 26.09 -18.01
CA ALA A 466 -3.04 25.18 -18.67
C ALA A 466 -3.14 25.43 -20.19
N GLU A 467 -2.86 26.67 -20.63
CA GLU A 467 -2.87 27.11 -22.03
C GLU A 467 -1.51 26.97 -22.73
N ASP A 468 -0.57 26.23 -22.13
CA ASP A 468 0.80 26.04 -22.65
C ASP A 468 1.61 27.34 -22.75
N LYS A 469 1.30 28.35 -21.92
CA LYS A 469 2.05 29.61 -21.88
C LYS A 469 3.09 29.59 -20.76
N PRO A 470 4.29 30.14 -21.01
CA PRO A 470 5.30 30.31 -19.98
C PRO A 470 4.80 31.17 -18.80
N VAL A 471 5.06 30.72 -17.58
CA VAL A 471 4.78 31.45 -16.34
C VAL A 471 6.00 31.50 -15.43
N ASP A 472 6.17 32.62 -14.73
CA ASP A 472 7.30 32.78 -13.80
C ASP A 472 6.98 32.31 -12.36
N ASP A 473 5.70 32.21 -12.02
CA ASP A 473 5.23 31.74 -10.71
C ASP A 473 4.75 30.29 -10.80
N ILE A 474 5.39 29.42 -10.01
CA ILE A 474 5.05 28.00 -9.95
C ILE A 474 3.61 27.74 -9.54
N ARG A 475 2.99 28.64 -8.78
CA ARG A 475 1.58 28.52 -8.36
C ARG A 475 0.60 28.70 -9.51
N LYS A 476 1.06 29.29 -10.62
CA LYS A 476 0.29 29.41 -11.88
C LYS A 476 0.54 28.26 -12.84
N SER A 477 1.54 27.41 -12.54
CA SER A 477 1.87 26.26 -13.38
C SER A 477 1.00 25.04 -13.05
N VAL A 478 0.80 24.18 -14.04
CA VAL A 478 0.04 22.94 -13.86
C VAL A 478 0.85 21.93 -13.05
N HIS A 479 0.34 21.58 -11.87
CA HIS A 479 0.82 20.43 -11.09
C HIS A 479 0.39 19.14 -11.80
N LEU A 480 1.34 18.27 -12.16
CA LEU A 480 1.13 17.06 -12.94
C LEU A 480 0.57 15.89 -12.12
N LYS A 481 -0.34 16.15 -11.18
CA LYS A 481 -1.13 15.08 -10.54
C LYS A 481 -2.13 14.46 -11.52
N ASP A 482 -2.60 13.27 -11.21
CA ASP A 482 -3.60 12.58 -12.03
C ASP A 482 -4.96 13.31 -12.00
N ILE A 483 -5.67 13.32 -13.14
CA ILE A 483 -6.95 13.99 -13.27
C ILE A 483 -8.02 13.42 -12.33
N HIS A 484 -7.99 12.11 -12.02
CA HIS A 484 -8.92 11.50 -11.07
C HIS A 484 -8.67 12.06 -9.67
N LEU A 485 -7.40 12.20 -9.27
CA LEU A 485 -7.06 12.82 -7.99
C LEU A 485 -7.47 14.30 -7.95
N GLU A 486 -7.23 15.05 -9.02
CA GLU A 486 -7.66 16.45 -9.12
C GLU A 486 -9.20 16.58 -8.98
N LYS A 487 -9.94 15.65 -9.58
CA LYS A 487 -11.39 15.53 -9.41
C LYS A 487 -11.79 15.00 -8.03
N GLY A 488 -10.85 14.64 -7.16
CA GLY A 488 -11.04 14.23 -5.76
C GLY A 488 -11.30 12.74 -5.54
N MET A 489 -10.90 11.89 -6.48
CA MET A 489 -10.88 10.44 -6.29
C MET A 489 -9.66 10.03 -5.48
N HIS A 490 -9.80 8.97 -4.68
CA HIS A 490 -8.70 8.35 -3.94
C HIS A 490 -8.35 6.99 -4.52
N CYS A 491 -7.23 6.40 -4.09
CA CYS A 491 -6.84 5.05 -4.54
C CYS A 491 -7.96 4.02 -4.33
N SER A 492 -8.71 4.12 -3.22
CA SER A 492 -9.86 3.24 -2.93
C SER A 492 -11.08 3.45 -3.85
N ASP A 493 -11.12 4.54 -4.61
CA ASP A 493 -12.11 4.81 -5.67
C ASP A 493 -11.78 4.10 -7.00
N CYS A 494 -10.58 3.56 -7.19
CA CYS A 494 -10.24 2.78 -8.40
C CYS A 494 -9.75 1.37 -8.09
N HIS A 495 -9.04 1.18 -6.97
CA HIS A 495 -8.65 -0.15 -6.48
C HIS A 495 -9.77 -0.77 -5.65
N PHE A 496 -10.26 -1.92 -6.11
CA PHE A 496 -11.35 -2.62 -5.44
C PHE A 496 -10.85 -3.65 -4.43
N ALA A 497 -11.78 -4.42 -3.86
CA ALA A 497 -11.47 -5.41 -2.83
C ALA A 497 -10.42 -6.43 -3.31
N GLN A 498 -10.42 -6.85 -4.58
CA GLN A 498 -9.42 -7.79 -5.06
C GLN A 498 -8.07 -7.14 -5.30
N ASP A 499 -8.01 -5.91 -5.82
CA ASP A 499 -6.73 -5.21 -6.00
C ASP A 499 -6.03 -4.98 -4.66
N ALA A 500 -6.81 -4.63 -3.63
CA ALA A 500 -6.30 -4.38 -2.30
C ALA A 500 -5.99 -5.67 -1.53
N HIS A 501 -6.88 -6.67 -1.56
CA HIS A 501 -6.67 -7.89 -0.77
C HIS A 501 -5.92 -8.98 -1.53
N GLY A 502 -5.89 -8.95 -2.86
CA GLY A 502 -5.52 -10.07 -3.71
C GLY A 502 -6.69 -11.03 -3.97
N ASN A 503 -6.41 -12.11 -4.71
CA ASN A 503 -7.37 -13.16 -5.05
C ASN A 503 -6.95 -14.56 -4.52
N GLY A 504 -5.99 -14.60 -3.59
CA GLY A 504 -5.43 -15.85 -3.05
C GLY A 504 -4.31 -16.48 -3.90
N LYS A 505 -3.96 -15.87 -5.03
CA LYS A 505 -2.83 -16.26 -5.89
C LYS A 505 -1.60 -15.39 -5.60
N LEU A 506 -0.42 -15.92 -5.94
CA LEU A 506 0.86 -15.23 -5.85
C LEU A 506 1.24 -14.64 -7.21
N TYR A 507 1.74 -13.41 -7.21
CA TYR A 507 2.18 -12.70 -8.41
C TYR A 507 3.58 -12.12 -8.20
N GLY A 508 4.43 -12.25 -9.23
CA GLY A 508 5.80 -11.69 -9.22
C GLY A 508 5.90 -10.30 -9.84
N GLU A 509 4.83 -9.78 -10.41
CA GLU A 509 4.81 -8.51 -11.14
C GLU A 509 3.53 -7.73 -10.80
N THR A 510 3.67 -6.43 -10.56
CA THR A 510 2.58 -5.61 -10.04
C THR A 510 1.39 -5.51 -10.99
N ARG A 511 1.63 -5.40 -12.29
CA ARG A 511 0.55 -5.35 -13.30
C ARG A 511 -0.31 -6.62 -13.33
N ASN A 512 0.28 -7.77 -13.00
CA ASN A 512 -0.42 -9.06 -13.05
C ASN A 512 -1.38 -9.25 -11.87
N ALA A 513 -1.21 -8.48 -10.81
CA ALA A 513 -2.01 -8.55 -9.59
C ALA A 513 -3.24 -7.62 -9.60
N VAL A 514 -3.42 -6.81 -10.65
CA VAL A 514 -4.53 -5.85 -10.78
C VAL A 514 -5.66 -6.44 -11.60
N GLU A 515 -6.91 -6.24 -11.14
CA GLU A 515 -8.12 -6.71 -11.79
C GLU A 515 -8.76 -5.66 -12.70
N ILE A 516 -8.59 -4.39 -12.39
CA ILE A 516 -9.21 -3.27 -13.09
C ILE A 516 -8.35 -2.74 -14.24
N ASP A 517 -8.96 -2.47 -15.38
CA ASP A 517 -8.39 -1.71 -16.50
C ASP A 517 -9.26 -0.47 -16.81
N CYS A 518 -8.69 0.52 -17.51
CA CYS A 518 -9.38 1.76 -17.86
C CYS A 518 -10.67 1.50 -18.65
N ILE A 519 -10.67 0.49 -19.52
CA ILE A 519 -11.80 0.14 -20.38
C ILE A 519 -13.01 -0.41 -19.60
N ASP A 520 -12.80 -0.91 -18.38
CA ASP A 520 -13.88 -1.48 -17.56
C ASP A 520 -14.85 -0.39 -17.05
N CYS A 521 -14.36 0.85 -17.00
CA CYS A 521 -15.11 2.05 -16.60
C CYS A 521 -15.38 2.98 -17.79
N HIS A 522 -14.43 3.14 -18.71
CA HIS A 522 -14.54 4.08 -19.84
C HIS A 522 -15.01 3.44 -21.15
N GLY A 523 -15.05 2.12 -21.24
CA GLY A 523 -15.35 1.40 -22.48
C GLY A 523 -14.26 1.56 -23.53
N THR A 524 -14.64 1.33 -24.78
CA THR A 524 -13.76 1.32 -25.94
C THR A 524 -14.31 2.23 -27.03
N ILE A 525 -13.68 2.21 -28.22
CA ILE A 525 -14.14 2.99 -29.36
C ILE A 525 -15.46 2.47 -29.97
N ASP A 526 -15.79 1.20 -29.74
CA ASP A 526 -16.92 0.52 -30.35
C ASP A 526 -18.08 0.27 -29.37
N HIS A 527 -17.83 0.27 -28.06
CA HIS A 527 -18.87 0.06 -27.06
C HIS A 527 -18.60 0.81 -25.74
N LYS A 528 -19.69 1.10 -25.01
CA LYS A 528 -19.63 1.63 -23.64
C LYS A 528 -19.18 0.54 -22.66
N ALA A 529 -18.64 0.96 -21.52
CA ALA A 529 -18.15 0.08 -20.46
C ALA A 529 -19.18 -0.96 -20.04
N THR A 530 -18.73 -2.21 -19.89
CA THR A 530 -19.57 -3.31 -19.40
C THR A 530 -19.66 -3.36 -17.88
N LEU A 531 -18.83 -2.58 -17.17
CA LEU A 531 -18.66 -2.62 -15.72
C LEU A 531 -18.25 -4.01 -15.21
N LYS A 532 -17.47 -4.74 -15.99
CA LYS A 532 -16.85 -6.00 -15.60
C LYS A 532 -15.35 -5.85 -15.69
N THR A 533 -14.65 -6.27 -14.64
CA THR A 533 -13.19 -6.18 -14.60
C THR A 533 -12.54 -7.09 -15.65
N SER A 534 -11.48 -6.63 -16.31
CA SER A 534 -10.84 -7.39 -17.38
C SER A 534 -9.31 -7.45 -17.35
N ALA A 535 -8.64 -6.84 -16.36
CA ALA A 535 -7.19 -6.89 -16.28
C ALA A 535 -6.67 -8.27 -15.84
N ALA A 536 -5.35 -8.43 -15.77
CA ALA A 536 -4.69 -9.73 -15.63
C ALA A 536 -5.13 -10.58 -14.43
N ALA A 537 -5.48 -9.96 -13.29
CA ALA A 537 -5.96 -10.68 -12.11
C ALA A 537 -7.48 -10.89 -12.09
N ALA A 538 -8.24 -10.33 -13.04
CA ALA A 538 -9.68 -10.46 -13.07
C ALA A 538 -10.10 -11.94 -13.16
N PRO A 539 -11.13 -12.36 -12.42
CA PRO A 539 -11.66 -13.72 -12.57
C PRO A 539 -12.26 -13.92 -13.96
N ALA A 540 -12.45 -15.18 -14.37
CA ALA A 540 -13.13 -15.49 -15.63
C ALA A 540 -14.52 -14.83 -15.68
N GLY A 541 -14.74 -13.99 -16.69
CA GLY A 541 -15.98 -13.21 -16.86
C GLY A 541 -16.05 -11.90 -16.07
N GLY A 542 -15.01 -11.56 -15.29
CA GLY A 542 -14.84 -10.30 -14.58
C GLY A 542 -15.72 -10.13 -13.34
N ASN A 543 -15.24 -9.35 -12.37
CA ASN A 543 -16.05 -8.90 -11.25
C ASN A 543 -16.99 -7.78 -11.70
N ASN A 544 -18.26 -7.86 -11.30
CA ASN A 544 -19.27 -6.90 -11.71
C ASN A 544 -19.27 -5.64 -10.82
N LEU A 545 -18.74 -4.54 -11.35
CA LEU A 545 -18.63 -3.25 -10.67
C LEU A 545 -20.00 -2.62 -10.35
N ALA A 546 -21.07 -2.95 -11.08
CA ALA A 546 -22.42 -2.46 -10.80
C ALA A 546 -22.99 -2.99 -9.47
N LEU A 547 -22.42 -4.07 -8.92
CA LEU A 547 -22.80 -4.63 -7.62
C LEU A 547 -22.11 -3.93 -6.46
N LEU A 548 -21.06 -3.14 -6.71
CA LEU A 548 -20.31 -2.48 -5.66
C LEU A 548 -21.16 -1.44 -4.92
N ARG A 549 -20.84 -1.29 -3.64
CA ARG A 549 -21.48 -0.31 -2.75
C ARG A 549 -20.42 0.56 -2.09
N THR A 550 -20.75 1.82 -1.90
CA THR A 550 -19.96 2.74 -1.07
C THR A 550 -20.04 2.32 0.40
N PRO A 551 -19.16 2.83 1.27
CA PRO A 551 -19.25 2.58 2.71
C PRO A 551 -20.60 2.98 3.29
N PHE A 552 -21.27 3.93 2.65
CA PHE A 552 -22.57 4.51 2.99
C PHE A 552 -23.78 3.75 2.39
N GLY A 553 -23.56 2.59 1.77
CA GLY A 553 -24.62 1.72 1.26
C GLY A 553 -25.20 2.08 -0.12
N GLN A 554 -24.71 3.15 -0.76
CA GLN A 554 -25.14 3.55 -2.09
C GLN A 554 -24.46 2.72 -3.19
N ARG A 555 -25.07 2.60 -4.37
CA ARG A 555 -24.39 2.02 -5.54
C ARG A 555 -23.15 2.85 -5.88
N ARG A 556 -21.99 2.20 -5.98
CA ARG A 556 -20.74 2.89 -6.34
C ARG A 556 -20.77 3.33 -7.80
N PHE A 557 -21.21 2.45 -8.70
CA PHE A 557 -21.42 2.73 -10.12
C PHE A 557 -22.90 2.64 -10.48
N TYR A 558 -23.40 3.55 -11.30
CA TYR A 558 -24.77 3.50 -11.80
C TYR A 558 -24.93 4.27 -13.11
N TRP A 559 -25.86 3.81 -13.95
CA TRP A 559 -26.24 4.47 -15.18
C TRP A 559 -27.45 5.37 -14.95
N GLN A 560 -27.43 6.57 -15.51
CA GLN A 560 -28.55 7.50 -15.52
C GLN A 560 -28.54 8.28 -16.84
N ASN A 561 -29.66 8.30 -17.56
CA ASN A 561 -29.78 9.00 -18.85
C ASN A 561 -28.65 8.64 -19.84
N ASN A 562 -28.30 7.35 -19.93
CA ASN A 562 -27.21 6.82 -20.78
C ASN A 562 -25.79 7.32 -20.43
N LYS A 563 -25.61 7.95 -19.26
CA LYS A 563 -24.32 8.34 -18.70
C LYS A 563 -23.97 7.45 -17.52
N LEU A 564 -22.70 7.08 -17.40
CA LEU A 564 -22.18 6.34 -16.26
C LEU A 564 -21.73 7.31 -15.18
N TYR A 565 -22.08 7.03 -13.93
CA TYR A 565 -21.62 7.78 -12.78
C TYR A 565 -20.93 6.90 -11.75
N GLN A 566 -19.93 7.46 -11.10
CA GLN A 566 -19.23 6.88 -9.96
C GLN A 566 -19.39 7.75 -8.71
N ARG A 567 -19.56 7.12 -7.54
CA ARG A 567 -19.57 7.78 -6.23
C ARG A 567 -18.25 7.59 -5.48
N SER A 568 -17.92 8.56 -4.64
CA SER A 568 -16.76 8.49 -3.75
C SER A 568 -16.94 7.42 -2.67
N MET A 569 -15.85 6.73 -2.37
CA MET A 569 -15.66 5.85 -1.22
C MET A 569 -15.31 6.62 0.05
N ILE A 570 -14.89 7.89 -0.07
CA ILE A 570 -14.36 8.69 1.03
C ILE A 570 -15.37 9.73 1.51
N ASP A 571 -15.99 10.46 0.60
CA ASP A 571 -16.86 11.58 0.92
C ASP A 571 -18.30 11.31 0.45
N GLN A 572 -19.21 11.07 1.39
CA GLN A 572 -20.62 10.82 1.10
C GLN A 572 -21.33 12.04 0.48
N ASN A 573 -20.85 13.24 0.76
CA ASN A 573 -21.47 14.49 0.34
C ASN A 573 -20.97 14.97 -1.03
N ARG A 574 -19.93 14.31 -1.56
CA ARG A 574 -19.39 14.64 -2.87
C ARG A 574 -20.36 14.28 -3.99
N ALA A 575 -20.49 15.19 -4.95
CA ALA A 575 -21.25 14.95 -6.16
C ALA A 575 -20.63 13.76 -6.94
N PRO A 576 -21.45 12.83 -7.48
CA PRO A 576 -20.96 11.74 -8.32
C PRO A 576 -20.22 12.25 -9.54
N TRP A 577 -19.14 11.57 -9.93
CA TRP A 577 -18.40 11.87 -11.16
C TRP A 577 -19.09 11.22 -12.35
N GLU A 578 -19.28 11.96 -13.44
CA GLU A 578 -19.56 11.36 -14.74
C GLU A 578 -18.30 10.64 -15.23
N VAL A 579 -18.43 9.36 -15.54
CA VAL A 579 -17.37 8.55 -16.14
C VAL A 579 -17.56 8.61 -17.66
N VAL A 580 -16.83 9.52 -18.30
CA VAL A 580 -16.92 9.75 -19.75
C VAL A 580 -16.54 8.48 -20.51
N GLN A 581 -17.35 8.09 -21.50
CA GLN A 581 -17.09 6.89 -22.29
C GLN A 581 -16.25 7.21 -23.53
N VAL A 582 -15.32 6.33 -23.91
CA VAL A 582 -14.43 6.55 -25.07
C VAL A 582 -15.23 6.76 -26.35
N VAL A 583 -16.27 5.95 -26.59
CA VAL A 583 -17.18 6.10 -27.74
C VAL A 583 -17.82 7.50 -27.80
N ASP A 584 -18.13 8.10 -26.64
CA ASP A 584 -18.73 9.43 -26.58
C ASP A 584 -17.71 10.51 -27.02
N THR A 585 -16.42 10.33 -26.71
CA THR A 585 -15.38 11.31 -27.10
C THR A 585 -15.01 11.29 -28.58
N ILE A 586 -15.33 10.21 -29.31
CA ILE A 586 -14.96 10.06 -30.72
C ILE A 586 -16.13 10.26 -31.69
N THR A 587 -17.36 10.38 -31.17
CA THR A 587 -18.59 10.43 -31.97
C THR A 587 -18.98 11.89 -32.25
N PRO A 588 -18.96 12.35 -33.51
CA PRO A 588 -19.39 13.70 -33.85
C PRO A 588 -20.82 14.00 -33.39
N GLY A 589 -21.03 15.20 -32.85
CA GLY A 589 -22.33 15.63 -32.30
C GLY A 589 -22.60 15.19 -30.86
N ASN A 590 -21.72 14.38 -30.25
CA ASN A 590 -21.74 14.13 -28.81
C ASN A 590 -21.19 15.34 -28.04
N GLU A 591 -21.68 15.58 -26.82
CA GLU A 591 -21.20 16.68 -25.98
C GLU A 591 -19.72 16.56 -25.58
N HIS A 592 -19.19 15.33 -25.49
CA HIS A 592 -17.80 15.05 -25.13
C HIS A 592 -16.89 14.91 -26.36
N TYR A 593 -17.41 15.18 -27.56
CA TYR A 593 -16.65 14.99 -28.80
C TYR A 593 -15.33 15.78 -28.80
N SER A 594 -14.25 15.09 -29.14
CA SER A 594 -12.93 15.66 -29.37
C SER A 594 -12.34 15.08 -30.65
N GLU A 595 -12.04 15.95 -31.62
CA GLU A 595 -11.39 15.54 -32.86
C GLU A 595 -10.00 14.94 -32.60
N ALA A 596 -9.25 15.49 -31.64
CA ALA A 596 -7.98 14.94 -31.21
C ALA A 596 -8.14 13.53 -30.62
N SER A 597 -9.17 13.29 -29.78
CA SER A 597 -9.48 11.96 -29.26
C SER A 597 -9.86 11.00 -30.40
N ARG A 598 -10.73 11.43 -31.33
CA ARG A 598 -11.12 10.64 -32.49
C ARG A 598 -9.92 10.23 -33.33
N LEU A 599 -9.06 11.18 -33.71
CA LEU A 599 -7.82 10.91 -34.43
C LEU A 599 -6.97 9.89 -33.69
N ALA A 600 -6.60 10.17 -32.44
CA ALA A 600 -5.73 9.32 -31.65
C ALA A 600 -6.29 7.90 -31.47
N LYS A 601 -7.60 7.74 -31.24
CA LYS A 601 -8.21 6.43 -30.95
C LYS A 601 -8.60 5.64 -32.20
N THR A 602 -8.68 6.26 -33.38
CA THR A 602 -9.11 5.59 -34.62
C THR A 602 -8.05 5.55 -35.73
N ILE A 603 -6.87 6.13 -35.50
CA ILE A 603 -5.77 6.06 -36.46
C ILE A 603 -5.31 4.63 -36.69
N LEU A 604 -5.19 4.26 -37.96
CA LEU A 604 -4.73 2.94 -38.38
C LEU A 604 -3.21 2.86 -38.40
N LYS A 605 -2.68 1.64 -38.48
CA LYS A 605 -1.24 1.36 -38.58
C LYS A 605 -0.55 1.95 -39.82
N ASP A 606 -1.31 2.41 -40.80
CA ASP A 606 -0.79 3.14 -41.98
C ASP A 606 -0.47 4.62 -41.68
N ASN A 607 -0.73 5.08 -40.45
CA ASN A 607 -0.47 6.44 -39.96
C ASN A 607 -1.15 7.55 -40.78
N THR A 608 -2.17 7.23 -41.58
CA THR A 608 -2.84 8.17 -42.48
C THR A 608 -4.35 8.03 -42.44
N THR A 609 -4.88 6.82 -42.32
CA THR A 609 -6.31 6.54 -42.27
C THR A 609 -6.82 6.65 -40.83
N TRP A 610 -7.90 7.41 -40.60
CA TRP A 610 -8.55 7.56 -39.29
C TRP A 610 -10.01 8.02 -39.46
N GLY A 611 -10.76 8.07 -38.35
CA GLY A 611 -12.08 8.69 -38.27
C GLY A 611 -13.25 7.71 -38.21
N SER A 612 -13.06 6.44 -38.58
CA SER A 612 -14.06 5.38 -38.41
C SER A 612 -13.58 4.32 -37.44
N ALA A 613 -14.50 3.72 -36.68
CA ALA A 613 -14.20 2.50 -35.95
C ALA A 613 -13.70 1.44 -36.95
N ALA A 614 -12.51 0.93 -36.69
CA ALA A 614 -11.90 -0.14 -37.46
C ALA A 614 -11.73 -1.36 -36.56
N ASP A 615 -11.48 -2.50 -37.18
CA ASP A 615 -11.05 -3.69 -36.47
C ASP A 615 -9.82 -3.39 -35.60
N ASP A 616 -9.81 -3.86 -34.34
CA ASP A 616 -8.76 -3.57 -33.36
C ASP A 616 -7.37 -3.97 -33.89
N SER A 617 -7.28 -5.00 -34.74
CA SER A 617 -6.02 -5.42 -35.36
C SER A 617 -5.44 -4.41 -36.36
N LYS A 618 -6.22 -3.43 -36.82
CA LYS A 618 -5.80 -2.37 -37.75
C LYS A 618 -5.43 -1.07 -37.04
N LEU A 619 -5.90 -0.86 -35.82
CA LEU A 619 -5.63 0.35 -35.04
C LEU A 619 -4.14 0.42 -34.65
N ALA A 620 -3.56 1.62 -34.74
CA ALA A 620 -2.23 1.87 -34.19
C ALA A 620 -2.23 1.79 -32.65
N HIS A 621 -3.34 2.20 -32.04
CA HIS A 621 -3.55 2.30 -30.59
C HIS A 621 -4.62 1.32 -30.11
N ALA A 622 -4.54 0.09 -30.60
CA ALA A 622 -5.44 -1.01 -30.24
C ALA A 622 -5.44 -1.28 -28.72
N ASN A 623 -6.62 -1.47 -28.12
CA ASN A 623 -6.74 -1.73 -26.68
C ASN A 623 -6.07 -3.06 -26.30
N SER A 624 -6.00 -4.02 -27.22
CA SER A 624 -5.34 -5.31 -27.02
C SER A 624 -3.80 -5.24 -26.97
N ARG A 625 -3.19 -4.12 -27.40
CA ARG A 625 -1.72 -4.00 -27.53
C ARG A 625 -1.12 -2.82 -26.79
N MET A 626 -1.92 -1.84 -26.41
CA MET A 626 -1.44 -0.63 -25.74
C MET A 626 -2.36 -0.29 -24.57
N THR A 627 -1.76 0.00 -23.42
CA THR A 627 -2.48 0.43 -22.23
C THR A 627 -2.76 1.93 -22.27
N CYS A 628 -3.90 2.35 -21.73
CA CYS A 628 -4.31 3.76 -21.77
C CYS A 628 -3.32 4.70 -21.05
N TYR A 629 -2.75 4.25 -19.92
CA TYR A 629 -1.78 5.01 -19.16
C TYR A 629 -0.46 5.28 -19.89
N ALA A 630 -0.19 4.61 -21.03
CA ALA A 630 0.97 4.92 -21.86
C ALA A 630 0.93 6.35 -22.44
N CYS A 631 -0.28 6.90 -22.65
CA CYS A 631 -0.49 8.27 -23.13
C CYS A 631 -1.22 9.17 -22.12
N HIS A 632 -2.00 8.58 -21.21
CA HIS A 632 -2.84 9.32 -20.27
C HIS A 632 -2.18 9.58 -18.91
N SER A 633 -1.02 9.00 -18.61
CA SER A 633 -0.21 9.41 -17.46
C SER A 633 0.43 10.77 -17.73
N SER A 634 0.20 11.74 -16.85
CA SER A 634 0.72 13.12 -16.96
C SER A 634 2.26 13.18 -16.91
N TRP A 635 2.89 12.27 -16.17
CA TRP A 635 4.33 12.12 -16.07
C TRP A 635 4.72 10.76 -15.48
N THR A 636 6.00 10.40 -15.57
CA THR A 636 6.59 9.26 -14.88
C THR A 636 8.07 9.53 -14.62
N THR A 637 8.61 9.10 -13.49
CA THR A 637 10.06 9.21 -13.23
C THR A 637 10.80 8.19 -14.09
N SER A 638 11.79 8.64 -14.87
CA SER A 638 12.71 7.76 -15.57
C SER A 638 14.00 7.64 -14.77
N CYS A 639 14.27 6.44 -14.22
CA CYS A 639 15.52 6.16 -13.50
C CYS A 639 16.68 5.82 -14.45
N PHE A 640 16.55 6.09 -15.75
CA PHE A 640 17.55 5.73 -16.77
C PHE A 640 18.93 6.32 -16.43
N GLY A 641 19.00 7.57 -15.97
CA GLY A 641 20.25 8.21 -15.54
C GLY A 641 20.82 7.73 -14.20
N CYS A 642 20.03 7.02 -13.38
CA CYS A 642 20.48 6.47 -12.09
C CYS A 642 21.20 5.13 -12.25
N HIS A 643 20.92 4.40 -13.33
CA HIS A 643 21.46 3.06 -13.58
C HIS A 643 22.28 2.94 -14.87
N LEU A 644 22.15 3.91 -15.79
CA LEU A 644 22.90 3.97 -17.03
C LEU A 644 23.52 5.37 -17.17
N PRO A 645 24.81 5.48 -17.54
CA PRO A 645 25.40 6.77 -17.83
C PRO A 645 24.68 7.40 -19.03
N MET A 646 24.12 8.58 -18.81
CA MET A 646 23.42 9.35 -19.84
C MET A 646 24.34 10.49 -20.30
N THR A 647 24.92 10.40 -21.49
CA THR A 647 25.40 11.58 -22.21
C THR A 647 24.20 12.19 -22.92
N ALA A 648 23.56 13.17 -22.28
CA ALA A 648 22.58 14.02 -22.96
C ALA A 648 23.35 14.95 -23.91
N ASN A 649 22.98 14.93 -25.19
CA ASN A 649 23.58 15.75 -26.25
C ASN A 649 23.38 17.25 -26.03
#